data_AF-A0A7Y3R7T3-F1
#
_entry.id   AF-A0A7Y3R7T3-F1
#
_cell.length_a   1.000
_cell.length_b   1.000
_cell.length_c   1.000
_cell.angle_alpha   90.00
_cell.angle_beta   90.00
_cell.angle_gamma   90.00
#
_symmetry.space_group_name_H-M   'P 1'
#
loop_
_entity.id
_entity.type
_entity.pdbx_description
1 polymer ?
#
loop_
_entity_poly.entity_id
_entity_poly.type
_entity_poly.pdbx_seq_one_letter_code
_entity_poly.pdbx_strand_id
1 'polypeptide(L)'
;MTQNSIISTISKQEDTSKKIPVSLSNELISLLSEQLYQSPLKAIEELVTNSYDAGAENCKVIIPEDLSNLETSQIIVYDDGIGMDEEGLTTLWSIGASLKRKDGDTIGQRKIIGKFGIGKLATYSIANIISYVSRKEDTIYLNTLDYKDFRSDPSGGKEPILLPVIEIKDFTTLKTNQSFLDLLKKVSLSPDFLLSNNKKSWTIVILESLKQRVENLKTGRLRWVLSTSMPINPSFKLFLNNENVDSSKLNYTIATSFKITDLPKKRIDSLNNTTKDNWRIENNKLVSNTFKNGITGEINVTDRTLLGGKSSDVGRSHGFFIKVRGRIINQDDETFGSVPTKMGTFNRMHAIIEADDLDEVITASRENLENSTQKQFFQELLNEVLNEATSKYSQYLKDKELPELRKKEGERNFVNHELMEFSIADTLTLFPGDIPHGGEPDNSFFYADFGTPEEKDDLIKLFYSEAKEKYKFQYTKADRSERLVTFDIKSKTFWINENHPFIKANLDEGSSRNLLEDFVVAETMLEIYLVESGIPTRLVGEILEKRDRLLIGLANDHPISLKFLADTLRDSSTNDLDLEINQVIAVRALGFTAKHIAGSGNPDGIATFNTYSNGVTTITLEAKSSKETPGLSQLDFAGLQEHMIDQNASGCLLIAPSYPGGSAGENAAAAKRAKELKISCWTIEQLANVIEQSENRKITAPEIVEIITTCFTPEEVKDAIDKLLTGDERSYTDIYRAIIKALESLETRLPDSLRTLDSVTTSISYEFSNFVNISKVQVDNALKDVAHISKGALTYRDGNIILLTSIEELKQRLSSHTDTTQPSRRNGKFK
;
A
#
# COMPACT_ATOMS: atom_id res chain seq x y z
N MET A 1 54.22 14.72 22.90
CA MET A 1 54.52 14.43 21.48
C MET A 1 54.54 12.93 21.34
N THR A 2 53.59 12.38 20.62
CA THR A 2 53.51 10.95 20.29
C THR A 2 54.69 10.59 19.40
N GLN A 3 55.76 10.04 19.97
CA GLN A 3 56.99 9.67 19.26
C GLN A 3 56.79 8.51 18.25
N ASN A 4 55.59 7.93 18.17
CA ASN A 4 55.30 6.72 17.38
C ASN A 4 54.24 6.91 16.27
N SER A 5 53.77 8.13 15.96
CA SER A 5 52.84 8.34 14.84
C SER A 5 53.59 8.57 13.52
N ILE A 6 52.98 8.24 12.38
CA ILE A 6 53.55 8.54 11.06
C ILE A 6 53.83 10.05 10.88
N ILE A 7 53.00 10.91 11.47
CA ILE A 7 53.19 12.37 11.45
C ILE A 7 54.52 12.77 12.08
N SER A 8 54.93 12.14 13.19
CA SER A 8 56.23 12.41 13.82
C SER A 8 57.44 12.09 12.93
N THR A 9 57.26 11.20 11.93
CA THR A 9 58.29 10.88 10.94
C THR A 9 58.22 11.81 9.73
N ILE A 10 57.02 12.32 9.40
CA ILE A 10 56.80 13.27 8.31
C ILE A 10 57.33 14.67 8.68
N SER A 11 57.13 15.12 9.92
CA SER A 11 57.37 16.50 10.36
C SER A 11 58.68 16.74 11.12
N LYS A 12 59.73 15.91 10.92
CA LYS A 12 61.01 16.01 11.65
C LYS A 12 61.73 17.38 11.54
N GLN A 13 61.24 18.32 10.74
CA GLN A 13 61.72 19.70 10.64
C GLN A 13 60.54 20.69 10.55
N GLU A 14 60.55 21.71 11.43
CA GLU A 14 59.84 23.01 11.39
C GLU A 14 58.42 23.20 11.97
N ASP A 15 58.12 24.50 12.18
CA ASP A 15 57.51 25.20 13.32
C ASP A 15 56.09 24.82 13.79
N THR A 16 55.93 24.67 15.12
CA THR A 16 54.63 24.64 15.80
C THR A 16 54.01 26.04 15.82
N SER A 17 53.08 26.35 14.90
CA SER A 17 52.43 27.66 14.81
C SER A 17 51.26 27.83 15.78
N LYS A 18 50.55 26.74 16.16
CA LYS A 18 49.37 26.81 17.05
C LYS A 18 49.03 25.46 17.68
N LYS A 19 48.33 25.46 18.83
CA LYS A 19 47.81 24.26 19.50
C LYS A 19 46.30 24.34 19.65
N ILE A 20 45.59 23.33 19.16
CA ILE A 20 44.13 23.23 19.25
C ILE A 20 43.77 22.59 20.61
N PRO A 21 42.99 23.26 21.47
CA PRO A 21 42.51 22.67 22.71
C PRO A 21 41.36 21.69 22.44
N VAL A 22 41.52 20.45 22.88
CA VAL A 22 40.50 19.40 22.79
C VAL A 22 40.09 18.99 24.20
N SER A 23 38.90 19.40 24.61
CA SER A 23 38.29 19.01 25.88
C SER A 23 37.24 17.93 25.63
N LEU A 24 37.53 16.70 26.06
CA LEU A 24 36.58 15.60 26.15
C LEU A 24 36.26 15.36 27.63
N SER A 25 34.98 15.28 28.03
CA SER A 25 34.65 14.87 29.40
C SER A 25 34.88 13.37 29.55
N ASN A 26 35.28 12.94 30.75
CA ASN A 26 35.56 11.54 31.04
C ASN A 26 34.30 10.66 30.91
N GLU A 27 33.11 11.20 31.20
CA GLU A 27 31.85 10.49 30.95
C GLU A 27 31.64 10.23 29.46
N LEU A 28 32.04 11.16 28.58
CA LEU A 28 31.88 11.00 27.13
C LEU A 28 32.80 9.91 26.58
N ILE A 29 34.06 9.82 27.02
CA ILE A 29 34.99 8.75 26.58
C ILE A 29 34.50 7.38 27.03
N SER A 30 34.00 7.27 28.28
CA SER A 30 33.41 6.04 28.79
C SER A 30 32.13 5.67 28.01
N LEU A 31 31.19 6.61 27.81
CA LEU A 31 29.98 6.41 27.00
C LEU A 31 30.29 6.03 25.53
N LEU A 32 31.30 6.66 24.93
CA LEU A 32 31.76 6.38 23.56
C LEU A 32 32.39 4.99 23.45
N SER A 33 32.99 4.49 24.53
CA SER A 33 33.66 3.19 24.60
C SER A 33 32.72 1.99 24.86
N GLU A 34 31.65 2.19 25.65
CA GLU A 34 30.73 1.14 26.09
C GLU A 34 29.37 1.14 25.36
N GLN A 35 28.83 2.31 24.96
CA GLN A 35 27.42 2.41 24.52
C GLN A 35 27.19 2.95 23.10
N LEU A 36 28.03 3.83 22.54
CA LEU A 36 27.71 4.52 21.27
C LEU A 36 28.32 3.91 20.00
N TYR A 37 29.58 3.47 20.01
CA TYR A 37 30.26 2.99 18.80
C TYR A 37 30.91 1.62 19.01
N GLN A 38 30.09 0.57 18.92
CA GLN A 38 30.55 -0.81 19.12
C GLN A 38 31.15 -1.46 17.86
N SER A 39 31.03 -0.83 16.69
CA SER A 39 31.34 -1.46 15.40
C SER A 39 32.49 -0.77 14.66
N PRO A 40 33.60 -1.48 14.40
CA PRO A 40 34.68 -1.02 13.50
C PRO A 40 34.19 -0.58 12.12
N LEU A 41 33.16 -1.25 11.61
CA LEU A 41 32.55 -0.95 10.31
C LEU A 41 31.94 0.46 10.31
N LYS A 42 31.24 0.81 11.41
CA LYS A 42 30.57 2.10 11.53
C LYS A 42 31.58 3.25 11.63
N ALA A 43 32.68 3.04 12.34
CA ALA A 43 33.74 4.05 12.43
C ALA A 43 34.37 4.38 11.06
N ILE A 44 34.57 3.37 10.20
CA ILE A 44 35.07 3.58 8.84
C ILE A 44 34.00 4.22 7.96
N GLU A 45 32.74 3.79 8.07
CA GLU A 45 31.60 4.40 7.38
C GLU A 45 31.50 5.91 7.67
N GLU A 46 31.64 6.34 8.93
CA GLU A 46 31.63 7.76 9.31
C GLU A 46 32.76 8.57 8.64
N LEU A 47 33.96 8.00 8.48
CA LEU A 47 35.06 8.67 7.77
C LEU A 47 34.77 8.82 6.27
N VAL A 48 34.10 7.82 5.67
CA VAL A 48 33.65 7.89 4.27
C VAL A 48 32.55 8.93 4.12
N THR A 49 31.59 9.01 5.05
CA THR A 49 30.56 10.05 5.06
C THR A 49 31.17 11.44 5.18
N ASN A 50 32.19 11.62 6.02
CA ASN A 50 32.93 12.90 6.10
C ASN A 50 33.63 13.25 4.76
N SER A 51 34.14 12.23 4.04
CA SER A 51 34.71 12.43 2.71
C SER A 51 33.65 12.88 1.70
N TYR A 52 32.44 12.32 1.80
CA TYR A 52 31.30 12.74 0.99
C TYR A 52 30.89 14.18 1.31
N ASP A 53 30.74 14.52 2.60
CA ASP A 53 30.44 15.87 3.11
C ASP A 53 31.49 16.90 2.65
N ALA A 54 32.76 16.51 2.55
CA ALA A 54 33.85 17.36 2.08
C ALA A 54 33.80 17.66 0.56
N GLY A 55 32.78 17.19 -0.16
CA GLY A 55 32.64 17.41 -1.60
C GLY A 55 33.63 16.60 -2.45
N ALA A 56 34.23 15.54 -1.92
CA ALA A 56 35.19 14.72 -2.66
C ALA A 56 34.56 14.08 -3.91
N GLU A 57 35.32 13.93 -4.99
CA GLU A 57 34.93 13.11 -6.14
C GLU A 57 35.40 11.66 -5.96
N ASN A 58 36.51 11.46 -5.25
CA ASN A 58 37.14 10.17 -5.03
C ASN A 58 37.46 10.00 -3.54
N CYS A 59 36.93 8.92 -2.94
CA CYS A 59 37.30 8.47 -1.61
C CYS A 59 37.95 7.09 -1.70
N LYS A 60 39.09 6.89 -1.05
CA LYS A 60 39.79 5.61 -1.00
C LYS A 60 39.97 5.16 0.44
N VAL A 61 39.54 3.95 0.76
CA VAL A 61 39.72 3.29 2.04
C VAL A 61 40.70 2.14 1.85
N ILE A 62 41.79 2.13 2.62
CA ILE A 62 42.79 1.06 2.62
C ILE A 62 42.80 0.40 3.99
N ILE A 63 42.65 -0.92 3.99
CA ILE A 63 42.66 -1.77 5.18
C ILE A 63 43.78 -2.80 5.03
N PRO A 64 44.55 -3.06 6.09
CA PRO A 64 45.60 -4.08 6.06
C PRO A 64 45.04 -5.45 5.66
N GLU A 65 45.74 -6.14 4.77
CA GLU A 65 45.42 -7.54 4.44
C GLU A 65 45.78 -8.49 5.59
N ASP A 66 46.84 -8.15 6.33
CA ASP A 66 47.26 -8.84 7.54
C ASP A 66 47.10 -7.92 8.76
N LEU A 67 46.30 -8.39 9.73
CA LEU A 67 46.05 -7.72 11.01
C LEU A 67 46.76 -8.43 12.18
N SER A 68 47.71 -9.34 11.89
CA SER A 68 48.49 -10.07 12.91
C SER A 68 49.32 -9.15 13.82
N ASN A 69 49.72 -7.98 13.32
CA ASN A 69 50.44 -6.97 14.08
C ASN A 69 49.70 -5.62 14.06
N LEU A 70 48.72 -5.49 14.96
CA LEU A 70 47.87 -4.31 15.10
C LEU A 70 48.62 -3.01 15.42
N GLU A 71 49.77 -3.10 16.10
CA GLU A 71 50.57 -1.91 16.45
C GLU A 71 51.21 -1.25 15.23
N THR A 72 51.58 -2.05 14.21
CA THR A 72 52.20 -1.56 12.96
C THR A 72 51.22 -1.43 11.79
N SER A 73 50.04 -2.03 11.94
CA SER A 73 48.96 -1.98 10.95
C SER A 73 48.30 -0.60 10.92
N GLN A 74 47.86 -0.17 9.73
CA GLN A 74 47.26 1.15 9.53
C GLN A 74 46.00 1.05 8.67
N ILE A 75 44.92 1.70 9.09
CA ILE A 75 43.75 1.96 8.23
C ILE A 75 43.87 3.38 7.71
N ILE A 76 43.71 3.58 6.40
CA ILE A 76 43.89 4.88 5.75
C ILE A 76 42.62 5.23 4.99
N VAL A 77 42.14 6.46 5.17
CA VAL A 77 41.05 7.04 4.37
C VAL A 77 41.59 8.27 3.66
N TYR A 78 41.54 8.29 2.34
CA TYR A 78 41.89 9.43 1.52
C TYR A 78 40.63 9.99 0.86
N ASP A 79 40.50 11.30 0.85
CA ASP A 79 39.54 12.01 0.03
C ASP A 79 40.20 13.18 -0.69
N ASP A 80 39.60 13.55 -1.80
CA ASP A 80 40.11 14.57 -2.70
C ASP A 80 39.26 15.86 -2.67
N GLY A 81 38.51 16.05 -1.57
CA GLY A 81 37.59 17.15 -1.32
C GLY A 81 38.27 18.47 -0.94
N ILE A 82 37.54 19.32 -0.22
CA ILE A 82 37.95 20.72 0.06
C ILE A 82 39.16 20.89 0.99
N GLY A 83 39.57 19.82 1.68
CA GLY A 83 40.65 19.88 2.67
C GLY A 83 40.34 20.76 3.88
N MET A 84 41.30 20.90 4.78
CA MET A 84 41.19 21.63 6.03
C MET A 84 42.45 22.48 6.27
N ASP A 85 42.22 23.71 6.70
CA ASP A 85 43.23 24.56 7.32
C ASP A 85 43.16 24.44 8.85
N GLU A 86 43.87 25.31 9.55
CA GLU A 86 43.90 25.39 10.99
C GLU A 86 42.50 25.59 11.62
N GLU A 87 41.65 26.43 11.02
CA GLU A 87 40.28 26.66 11.47
C GLU A 87 39.39 25.43 11.22
N GLY A 88 39.55 24.80 10.05
CA GLY A 88 38.91 23.53 9.72
C GLY A 88 39.26 22.42 10.73
N LEU A 89 40.52 22.28 11.09
CA LEU A 89 40.98 21.33 12.11
C LEU A 89 40.49 21.70 13.52
N THR A 90 40.43 22.99 13.85
CA THR A 90 39.86 23.46 15.13
C THR A 90 38.39 23.12 15.23
N THR A 91 37.65 23.34 14.14
CA THR A 91 36.23 23.00 14.02
C THR A 91 36.03 21.48 14.07
N LEU A 92 36.89 20.73 13.37
CA LEU A 92 36.92 19.28 13.41
C LEU A 92 37.00 18.81 14.86
N TRP A 93 37.92 19.33 15.67
CA TRP A 93 38.10 18.86 17.05
C TRP A 93 37.13 19.45 18.09
N SER A 94 36.41 20.50 17.74
CA SER A 94 35.38 21.08 18.61
C SER A 94 34.16 20.16 18.71
N ILE A 95 33.90 19.61 19.91
CA ILE A 95 32.74 18.76 20.16
C ILE A 95 31.47 19.61 20.14
N GLY A 96 30.48 19.21 19.35
CA GLY A 96 29.22 19.94 19.23
C GLY A 96 29.32 21.24 18.43
N ALA A 97 30.44 21.56 17.77
CA ALA A 97 30.51 22.71 16.86
C ALA A 97 29.51 22.60 15.70
N SER A 98 29.18 21.38 15.28
CA SER A 98 28.11 21.11 14.30
C SER A 98 26.71 21.53 14.79
N LEU A 99 26.47 21.72 16.10
CA LEU A 99 25.18 22.21 16.63
C LEU A 99 24.93 23.68 16.28
N LYS A 100 25.94 24.43 15.84
CA LYS A 100 25.80 25.80 15.34
C LYS A 100 25.45 25.86 13.84
N ARG A 101 25.47 24.72 13.14
CA ARG A 101 25.10 24.63 11.72
C ARG A 101 23.58 24.59 11.58
N LYS A 102 23.06 25.29 10.58
CA LYS A 102 21.61 25.25 10.29
C LYS A 102 21.31 24.02 9.44
N ASP A 103 20.09 23.48 9.55
CA ASP A 103 19.66 22.41 8.65
C ASP A 103 19.64 22.97 7.22
N GLY A 104 20.47 22.40 6.34
CA GLY A 104 20.68 22.90 4.97
C GLY A 104 22.05 23.54 4.70
N ASP A 105 22.98 23.60 5.66
CA ASP A 105 24.35 24.04 5.37
C ASP A 105 25.02 23.12 4.33
N THR A 106 25.68 23.70 3.32
CA THR A 106 26.36 23.00 2.23
C THR A 106 27.88 23.20 2.30
N ILE A 107 28.64 22.19 1.87
CA ILE A 107 30.07 22.31 1.55
C ILE A 107 30.23 22.01 0.06
N GLY A 108 30.77 22.97 -0.68
CA GLY A 108 30.80 22.89 -2.14
C GLY A 108 29.38 22.93 -2.70
N GLN A 109 28.91 21.78 -3.20
CA GLN A 109 27.55 21.60 -3.72
C GLN A 109 26.75 20.53 -2.97
N ARG A 110 27.29 19.98 -1.87
CA ARG A 110 26.65 18.90 -1.11
C ARG A 110 26.12 19.44 0.22
N LYS A 111 24.88 19.07 0.55
CA LYS A 111 24.36 19.22 1.91
C LYS A 111 25.20 18.40 2.87
N ILE A 112 25.58 19.02 3.98
CA ILE A 112 26.34 18.37 5.06
C ILE A 112 25.42 17.42 5.82
N ILE A 113 25.82 16.16 5.94
CA ILE A 113 25.06 15.12 6.65
C ILE A 113 25.42 15.12 8.14
N GLY A 114 26.70 15.33 8.49
CA GLY A 114 27.18 15.27 9.86
C GLY A 114 26.60 16.36 10.80
N LYS A 115 25.58 16.03 11.60
CA LYS A 115 24.86 16.97 12.48
C LYS A 115 25.48 17.17 13.88
N PHE A 116 26.10 16.15 14.46
CA PHE A 116 26.47 16.17 15.89
C PHE A 116 27.97 16.42 16.17
N GLY A 117 28.82 16.32 15.15
CA GLY A 117 30.27 16.55 15.30
C GLY A 117 31.01 15.50 16.15
N ILE A 118 30.36 14.37 16.46
CA ILE A 118 30.93 13.28 17.29
C ILE A 118 31.36 12.05 16.48
N GLY A 119 30.99 11.94 15.19
CA GLY A 119 31.28 10.76 14.35
C GLY A 119 32.78 10.45 14.23
N LYS A 120 33.63 11.47 14.20
CA LYS A 120 35.10 11.33 14.25
C LYS A 120 35.63 10.64 15.51
N LEU A 121 34.85 10.60 16.61
CA LEU A 121 35.23 9.92 17.85
C LEU A 121 34.93 8.43 17.78
N ALA A 122 34.11 7.97 16.82
CA ALA A 122 33.89 6.56 16.57
C ALA A 122 35.20 5.81 16.26
N THR A 123 36.22 6.50 15.72
CA THR A 123 37.54 5.92 15.45
C THR A 123 38.28 5.50 16.71
N TYR A 124 37.91 6.02 17.89
CA TYR A 124 38.39 5.50 19.18
C TYR A 124 38.12 4.00 19.32
N SER A 125 37.03 3.48 18.77
CA SER A 125 36.70 2.05 18.87
C SER A 125 37.69 1.14 18.13
N ILE A 126 38.48 1.68 17.20
CA ILE A 126 39.35 0.92 16.29
C ILE A 126 40.83 1.28 16.36
N ALA A 127 41.20 2.47 16.84
CA ALA A 127 42.60 2.89 16.91
C ALA A 127 42.88 3.70 18.18
N ASN A 128 44.13 3.66 18.64
CA ASN A 128 44.61 4.53 19.70
C ASN A 128 45.10 5.88 19.16
N ILE A 129 45.57 5.93 17.92
CA ILE A 129 46.11 7.14 17.31
C ILE A 129 45.34 7.45 16.03
N ILE A 130 44.92 8.70 15.87
CA ILE A 130 44.34 9.25 14.64
C ILE A 130 45.14 10.46 14.18
N SER A 131 45.53 10.45 12.92
CA SER A 131 46.35 11.48 12.28
C SER A 131 45.63 12.02 11.05
N TYR A 132 45.55 13.34 10.93
CA TYR A 132 45.05 14.04 9.75
C TYR A 132 46.20 14.71 9.02
N VAL A 133 46.30 14.47 7.72
CA VAL A 133 47.18 15.18 6.78
C VAL A 133 46.26 15.79 5.74
N SER A 134 46.09 17.10 5.76
CA SER A 134 45.14 17.78 4.88
C SER A 134 45.80 18.94 4.15
N ARG A 135 45.55 19.06 2.85
CA ARG A 135 46.02 20.19 2.05
C ARG A 135 44.87 21.16 1.84
N LYS A 136 45.14 22.45 2.01
CA LYS A 136 44.27 23.53 1.56
C LYS A 136 45.12 24.62 0.92
N GLU A 137 44.84 24.91 -0.35
CA GLU A 137 45.65 25.78 -1.20
C GLU A 137 47.12 25.33 -1.26
N ASP A 138 48.03 26.15 -0.75
CA ASP A 138 49.49 25.98 -0.83
C ASP A 138 50.10 25.52 0.50
N THR A 139 49.27 25.08 1.47
CA THR A 139 49.74 24.59 2.78
C THR A 139 49.16 23.21 3.08
N ILE A 140 49.99 22.34 3.65
CA ILE A 140 49.57 21.05 4.21
C ILE A 140 49.59 21.18 5.73
N TYR A 141 48.47 20.83 6.36
CA TYR A 141 48.24 20.84 7.78
C TYR A 141 48.25 19.43 8.33
N LEU A 142 49.02 19.21 9.38
CA LEU A 142 49.17 17.93 10.06
C LEU A 142 48.72 18.07 11.51
N ASN A 143 47.91 17.12 11.95
CA ASN A 143 47.43 17.08 13.33
C ASN A 143 47.20 15.63 13.78
N THR A 144 47.69 15.28 14.97
CA THR A 144 47.57 13.93 15.55
C THR A 144 46.91 14.01 16.91
N LEU A 145 45.97 13.10 17.18
CA LEU A 145 45.45 12.81 18.50
C LEU A 145 45.82 11.38 18.90
N ASP A 146 46.42 11.21 20.08
CA ASP A 146 46.51 9.92 20.76
C ASP A 146 45.43 9.86 21.83
N TYR A 147 44.53 8.90 21.70
CA TYR A 147 43.46 8.71 22.66
C TYR A 147 43.97 8.24 24.03
N LYS A 148 45.21 7.76 24.15
CA LYS A 148 45.85 7.45 25.44
C LYS A 148 46.23 8.72 26.22
N ASP A 149 46.29 9.88 25.55
CA ASP A 149 46.58 11.15 26.23
C ASP A 149 45.40 11.62 27.11
N PHE A 150 44.19 11.10 26.90
CA PHE A 150 43.06 11.33 27.83
C PHE A 150 43.28 10.54 29.11
N ARG A 151 43.41 11.24 30.25
CA ARG A 151 43.61 10.64 31.58
C ARG A 151 42.29 10.48 32.32
N SER A 152 42.14 9.39 33.08
CA SER A 152 41.03 9.19 34.00
C SER A 152 41.11 10.19 35.17
N ASP A 153 40.12 11.07 35.29
CA ASP A 153 39.96 12.03 36.40
C ASP A 153 38.52 11.97 36.94
N PRO A 154 38.28 11.25 38.06
CA PRO A 154 36.97 11.09 38.68
C PRO A 154 36.38 12.38 39.28
N SER A 155 37.16 13.47 39.33
CA SER A 155 36.82 14.71 40.05
C SER A 155 36.20 15.80 39.16
N GLY A 156 36.18 15.59 37.84
CA GLY A 156 35.63 16.52 36.87
C GLY A 156 36.59 17.66 36.47
N GLY A 157 37.23 17.48 35.30
CA GLY A 157 37.64 18.50 34.32
C GLY A 157 38.62 19.60 34.75
N LYS A 158 39.70 19.79 33.96
CA LYS A 158 40.12 21.16 33.57
C LYS A 158 41.20 21.32 32.49
N GLU A 159 41.99 20.31 32.12
CA GLU A 159 43.03 20.55 31.11
C GLU A 159 42.68 19.97 29.73
N PRO A 160 42.43 20.82 28.70
CA PRO A 160 42.29 20.35 27.34
C PRO A 160 43.59 19.69 26.87
N ILE A 161 43.46 18.63 26.08
CA ILE A 161 44.61 18.11 25.33
C ILE A 161 44.93 19.13 24.25
N LEU A 162 46.16 19.64 24.26
CA LEU A 162 46.62 20.62 23.29
C LEU A 162 47.25 19.91 22.09
N LEU A 163 46.49 19.78 21.00
CA LEU A 163 46.97 19.13 19.78
C LEU A 163 47.78 20.12 18.93
N PRO A 164 49.07 19.90 18.70
CA PRO A 164 49.85 20.77 17.83
C PRO A 164 49.35 20.67 16.38
N VAL A 165 49.27 21.81 15.70
CA VAL A 165 49.09 21.87 14.25
C VAL A 165 50.45 22.15 13.64
N ILE A 166 50.84 21.32 12.67
CA ILE A 166 52.09 21.50 11.93
C ILE A 166 51.72 21.95 10.52
N GLU A 167 52.33 23.03 10.08
CA GLU A 167 52.16 23.59 8.73
C GLU A 167 53.37 23.26 7.87
N ILE A 168 53.14 22.69 6.70
CA ILE A 168 54.17 22.45 5.68
C ILE A 168 53.82 23.30 4.47
N LYS A 169 54.67 24.29 4.17
CA LYS A 169 54.55 25.19 2.99
C LYS A 169 55.55 24.85 1.89
N ASP A 170 56.69 24.25 2.26
CA ASP A 170 57.65 23.71 1.30
C ASP A 170 57.48 22.19 1.16
N PHE A 171 56.98 21.76 0.00
CA PHE A 171 56.72 20.36 -0.29
C PHE A 171 57.96 19.56 -0.74
N THR A 172 59.12 20.21 -0.93
CA THR A 172 60.34 19.51 -1.38
C THR A 172 60.78 18.44 -0.38
N THR A 173 60.67 18.74 0.91
CA THR A 173 60.99 17.82 2.01
C THR A 173 60.08 16.59 2.01
N LEU A 174 58.77 16.78 1.74
CA LEU A 174 57.79 15.70 1.62
C LEU A 174 58.05 14.78 0.44
N LYS A 175 58.51 15.31 -0.70
CA LYS A 175 58.84 14.50 -1.89
C LYS A 175 59.97 13.50 -1.62
N THR A 176 60.82 13.77 -0.64
CA THR A 176 61.93 12.89 -0.25
C THR A 176 61.66 12.07 1.03
N ASN A 177 60.51 12.29 1.68
CA ASN A 177 60.17 11.60 2.92
C ASN A 177 59.63 10.19 2.64
N GLN A 178 60.42 9.15 2.94
CA GLN A 178 60.05 7.77 2.64
C GLN A 178 58.73 7.34 3.28
N SER A 179 58.44 7.76 4.51
CA SER A 179 57.18 7.40 5.19
C SER A 179 55.96 8.02 4.51
N PHE A 180 56.07 9.26 4.02
CA PHE A 180 55.03 9.88 3.22
C PHE A 180 54.87 9.18 1.86
N LEU A 181 55.98 8.84 1.19
CA LEU A 181 55.94 8.12 -0.09
C LEU A 181 55.30 6.72 0.06
N ASP A 182 55.63 5.99 1.13
CA ASP A 182 55.06 4.67 1.42
C ASP A 182 53.55 4.76 1.72
N LEU A 183 53.13 5.80 2.45
CA LEU A 183 51.71 6.11 2.68
C LEU A 183 50.99 6.31 1.34
N LEU A 184 51.52 7.17 0.46
CA LEU A 184 50.92 7.44 -0.84
C LEU A 184 50.88 6.21 -1.75
N LYS A 185 51.89 5.34 -1.67
CA LYS A 185 51.91 4.07 -2.39
C LYS A 185 50.77 3.15 -1.96
N LYS A 186 50.44 3.09 -0.66
CA LYS A 186 49.31 2.27 -0.15
C LYS A 186 47.96 2.70 -0.73
N VAL A 187 47.73 4.01 -0.87
CA VAL A 187 46.50 4.59 -1.49
C VAL A 187 46.58 4.72 -3.01
N SER A 188 47.65 4.22 -3.64
CA SER A 188 47.88 4.32 -5.09
C SER A 188 47.79 5.77 -5.60
N LEU A 189 48.48 6.69 -4.94
CA LEU A 189 48.52 8.11 -5.30
C LEU A 189 49.93 8.55 -5.72
N SER A 190 50.00 9.42 -6.72
CA SER A 190 51.26 10.02 -7.17
C SER A 190 51.62 11.23 -6.29
N PRO A 191 52.82 11.26 -5.67
CA PRO A 191 53.30 12.42 -4.92
C PRO A 191 53.36 13.68 -5.79
N ASP A 192 53.79 13.54 -7.05
CA ASP A 192 53.90 14.67 -7.97
C ASP A 192 52.54 15.27 -8.31
N PHE A 193 51.50 14.44 -8.42
CA PHE A 193 50.14 14.93 -8.64
C PHE A 193 49.58 15.63 -7.40
N LEU A 194 49.65 14.99 -6.22
CA LEU A 194 49.08 15.50 -4.97
C LEU A 194 49.73 16.81 -4.49
N LEU A 195 51.02 16.97 -4.78
CA LEU A 195 51.82 18.15 -4.41
C LEU A 195 51.90 19.17 -5.55
N SER A 196 51.23 18.94 -6.69
CA SER A 196 51.18 19.90 -7.80
C SER A 196 50.28 21.09 -7.50
N ASN A 197 50.40 22.16 -8.31
CA ASN A 197 49.49 23.30 -8.27
C ASN A 197 48.07 22.97 -8.76
N ASN A 198 47.89 21.82 -9.43
CA ASN A 198 46.59 21.39 -9.96
C ASN A 198 45.73 20.68 -8.90
N LYS A 199 46.31 20.22 -7.79
CA LYS A 199 45.58 19.56 -6.70
C LYS A 199 45.79 20.29 -5.39
N LYS A 200 45.01 21.35 -5.20
CA LYS A 200 45.12 22.29 -4.07
C LYS A 200 44.42 21.85 -2.79
N SER A 201 43.60 20.80 -2.84
CA SER A 201 42.86 20.33 -1.67
C SER A 201 42.70 18.82 -1.66
N TRP A 202 42.81 18.23 -0.46
CA TRP A 202 42.61 16.82 -0.16
C TRP A 202 42.80 16.56 1.34
N THR A 203 42.34 15.41 1.83
CA THR A 203 42.63 14.94 3.20
C THR A 203 43.01 13.46 3.21
N ILE A 204 43.98 13.11 4.03
CA ILE A 204 44.33 11.73 4.40
C ILE A 204 44.15 11.60 5.91
N VAL A 205 43.30 10.66 6.31
CA VAL A 205 43.10 10.23 7.69
C VAL A 205 43.81 8.89 7.89
N ILE A 206 44.60 8.78 8.94
CA ILE A 206 45.43 7.61 9.23
C ILE A 206 45.13 7.16 10.65
N LEU A 207 44.73 5.89 10.78
CA LEU A 207 44.45 5.24 12.05
C LEU A 207 45.59 4.28 12.37
N GLU A 208 46.23 4.47 13.51
CA GLU A 208 47.45 3.78 13.93
C GLU A 208 47.31 3.21 15.36
N SER A 209 48.16 2.25 15.72
CA SER A 209 48.04 1.48 16.97
C SER A 209 46.61 0.92 17.11
N LEU A 210 46.26 0.04 16.18
CA LEU A 210 44.91 -0.50 16.05
C LEU A 210 44.54 -1.33 17.29
N LYS A 211 43.27 -1.29 17.67
CA LYS A 211 42.74 -2.04 18.81
C LYS A 211 42.31 -3.44 18.38
N GLN A 212 42.33 -4.38 19.33
CA GLN A 212 41.97 -5.79 19.10
C GLN A 212 40.63 -6.00 18.39
N ARG A 213 39.66 -5.10 18.58
CA ARG A 213 38.35 -5.14 17.92
C ARG A 213 38.44 -5.18 16.37
N VAL A 214 39.53 -4.66 15.79
CA VAL A 214 39.76 -4.65 14.35
C VAL A 214 40.07 -6.04 13.80
N GLU A 215 40.55 -7.00 14.60
CA GLU A 215 40.87 -8.38 14.13
C GLU A 215 39.67 -9.08 13.50
N ASN A 216 38.44 -8.74 13.91
CA ASN A 216 37.21 -9.29 13.37
C ASN A 216 36.68 -8.55 12.12
N LEU A 217 37.41 -7.54 11.64
CA LEU A 217 37.03 -6.75 10.48
C LEU A 217 37.19 -7.58 9.20
N LYS A 218 36.07 -8.01 8.63
CA LYS A 218 36.04 -8.71 7.35
C LYS A 218 35.84 -7.70 6.20
N THR A 219 36.79 -7.63 5.27
CA THR A 219 36.74 -6.75 4.10
C THR A 219 35.43 -6.90 3.31
N GLY A 220 34.95 -8.14 3.11
CA GLY A 220 33.67 -8.38 2.43
C GLY A 220 32.46 -7.79 3.17
N ARG A 221 32.44 -7.85 4.51
CA ARG A 221 31.36 -7.25 5.31
C ARG A 221 31.42 -5.73 5.27
N LEU A 222 32.62 -5.14 5.28
CA LEU A 222 32.78 -3.70 5.11
C LEU A 222 32.36 -3.24 3.71
N ARG A 223 32.78 -3.96 2.66
CA ARG A 223 32.33 -3.70 1.28
C ARG A 223 30.81 -3.64 1.22
N TRP A 224 30.14 -4.63 1.83
CA TRP A 224 28.67 -4.65 1.91
C TRP A 224 28.12 -3.41 2.65
N VAL A 225 28.62 -3.09 3.85
CA VAL A 225 28.18 -1.89 4.59
C VAL A 225 28.33 -0.63 3.76
N LEU A 226 29.52 -0.38 3.19
CA LEU A 226 29.80 0.78 2.36
C LEU A 226 28.89 0.83 1.11
N SER A 227 28.65 -0.31 0.45
CA SER A 227 27.75 -0.37 -0.72
C SER A 227 26.30 -0.03 -0.38
N THR A 228 25.82 -0.35 0.84
CA THR A 228 24.44 -0.05 1.27
C THR A 228 24.26 1.38 1.78
N SER A 229 25.35 1.99 2.27
CA SER A 229 25.33 3.34 2.84
C SER A 229 25.60 4.43 1.81
N MET A 230 26.16 4.10 0.63
CA MET A 230 26.46 5.09 -0.41
C MET A 230 25.36 5.16 -1.47
N PRO A 231 24.92 6.37 -1.86
CA PRO A 231 23.93 6.54 -2.92
C PRO A 231 24.54 6.33 -4.31
N ILE A 232 23.68 6.15 -5.30
CA ILE A 232 24.08 6.23 -6.72
C ILE A 232 24.29 7.72 -7.05
N ASN A 233 25.48 8.24 -6.77
CA ASN A 233 25.86 9.60 -7.10
C ASN A 233 26.98 9.61 -8.15
N PRO A 234 26.75 10.15 -9.37
CA PRO A 234 27.76 10.12 -10.43
C PRO A 234 28.97 11.02 -10.17
N SER A 235 28.92 11.88 -9.14
CA SER A 235 30.02 12.76 -8.71
C SER A 235 30.81 12.22 -7.52
N PHE A 236 30.58 10.98 -7.06
CA PHE A 236 31.33 10.38 -5.94
C PHE A 236 31.70 8.93 -6.25
N LYS A 237 32.98 8.60 -6.15
CA LYS A 237 33.49 7.24 -6.32
C LYS A 237 34.20 6.78 -5.05
N LEU A 238 33.83 5.59 -4.58
CA LEU A 238 34.40 4.98 -3.40
C LEU A 238 35.23 3.76 -3.78
N PHE A 239 36.44 3.67 -3.26
CA PHE A 239 37.33 2.54 -3.47
C PHE A 239 37.69 1.91 -2.13
N LEU A 240 37.60 0.58 -2.03
CA LEU A 240 38.08 -0.20 -0.89
C LEU A 240 39.22 -1.10 -1.37
N ASN A 241 40.41 -0.94 -0.78
CA ASN A 241 41.63 -1.63 -1.21
C ASN A 241 41.88 -1.50 -2.72
N ASN A 242 41.68 -0.29 -3.26
CA ASN A 242 41.79 0.07 -4.69
C ASN A 242 40.74 -0.56 -5.63
N GLU A 243 39.78 -1.32 -5.11
CA GLU A 243 38.64 -1.83 -5.89
C GLU A 243 37.43 -0.93 -5.71
N ASN A 244 36.72 -0.63 -6.81
CA ASN A 244 35.50 0.17 -6.76
C ASN A 244 34.43 -0.47 -5.85
N VAL A 245 33.70 0.36 -5.11
CA VAL A 245 32.56 -0.04 -4.28
C VAL A 245 31.32 0.63 -4.85
N ASP A 246 30.59 -0.12 -5.65
CA ASP A 246 29.32 0.32 -6.22
C ASP A 246 28.20 0.27 -5.18
N SER A 247 27.23 1.19 -5.32
CA SER A 247 26.01 1.17 -4.50
C SER A 247 25.24 -0.13 -4.71
N SER A 248 24.70 -0.72 -3.64
CA SER A 248 23.91 -1.96 -3.72
C SER A 248 22.67 -1.81 -4.61
N LYS A 249 22.18 -0.58 -4.78
CA LYS A 249 21.03 -0.25 -5.64
C LYS A 249 21.31 -0.44 -7.14
N LEU A 250 22.58 -0.47 -7.56
CA LEU A 250 22.94 -0.77 -8.96
C LEU A 250 22.69 -2.23 -9.35
N ASN A 251 22.47 -3.12 -8.38
CA ASN A 251 22.11 -4.51 -8.63
C ASN A 251 20.62 -4.73 -8.91
N TYR A 252 19.80 -3.67 -8.86
CA TYR A 252 18.36 -3.78 -9.12
C TYR A 252 18.11 -4.07 -10.60
N THR A 253 17.01 -4.78 -10.90
CA THR A 253 16.68 -5.11 -12.28
C THR A 253 16.29 -3.82 -13.01
N ILE A 254 16.93 -3.56 -14.15
CA ILE A 254 16.56 -2.44 -15.02
C ILE A 254 15.30 -2.85 -15.79
N ALA A 255 14.17 -2.21 -15.48
CA ALA A 255 12.91 -2.39 -16.18
C ALA A 255 12.97 -1.80 -17.60
N THR A 256 13.60 -0.63 -17.74
CA THR A 256 13.85 -0.01 -19.04
C THR A 256 15.02 0.96 -18.96
N SER A 257 15.73 1.12 -20.08
CA SER A 257 16.78 2.13 -20.27
C SER A 257 16.63 2.80 -21.63
N PHE A 258 16.91 4.10 -21.70
CA PHE A 258 16.91 4.86 -22.95
C PHE A 258 17.74 6.14 -22.84
N LYS A 259 18.23 6.64 -23.97
CA LYS A 259 18.91 7.94 -24.06
C LYS A 259 17.93 9.04 -24.40
N ILE A 260 18.30 10.30 -24.13
CA ILE A 260 17.52 11.47 -24.59
C ILE A 260 17.31 11.46 -26.11
N THR A 261 18.28 10.96 -26.87
CA THR A 261 18.20 10.80 -28.33
C THR A 261 17.21 9.73 -28.79
N ASP A 262 16.74 8.88 -27.88
CA ASP A 262 15.78 7.81 -28.16
C ASP A 262 14.33 8.28 -27.91
N LEU A 263 14.13 9.54 -27.52
CA LEU A 263 12.79 10.12 -27.33
C LEU A 263 11.98 10.01 -28.64
N PRO A 264 10.79 9.40 -28.61
CA PRO A 264 10.01 9.21 -29.82
C PRO A 264 9.48 10.55 -30.34
N LYS A 265 9.28 10.64 -31.65
CA LYS A 265 8.83 11.87 -32.34
C LYS A 265 7.64 12.56 -31.66
N LYS A 266 6.66 11.79 -31.17
CA LYS A 266 5.48 12.31 -30.43
C LYS A 266 5.86 13.18 -29.21
N ARG A 267 6.95 12.84 -28.50
CA ARG A 267 7.45 13.56 -27.32
C ARG A 267 8.12 14.86 -27.74
N ILE A 268 8.93 14.81 -28.80
CA ILE A 268 9.58 15.98 -29.38
C ILE A 268 8.54 16.96 -29.95
N ASP A 269 7.50 16.45 -30.63
CA ASP A 269 6.39 17.25 -31.15
C ASP A 269 5.60 17.91 -30.00
N SER A 270 5.34 17.18 -28.90
CA SER A 270 4.72 17.73 -27.68
C SER A 270 5.55 18.87 -27.08
N LEU A 271 6.86 18.64 -26.92
CA LEU A 271 7.80 19.63 -26.41
C LEU A 271 7.83 20.90 -27.29
N ASN A 272 7.79 20.74 -28.62
CA ASN A 272 7.70 21.85 -29.56
C ASN A 272 6.37 22.60 -29.48
N ASN A 273 5.25 21.92 -29.26
CA ASN A 273 3.97 22.58 -29.10
C ASN A 273 3.93 23.49 -27.86
N THR A 274 4.55 23.03 -26.76
CA THR A 274 4.61 23.78 -25.50
C THR A 274 5.62 24.92 -25.55
N THR A 275 6.85 24.65 -26.00
CA THR A 275 7.97 25.61 -25.92
C THR A 275 8.14 26.49 -27.16
N LYS A 276 7.69 26.02 -28.34
CA LYS A 276 7.90 26.66 -29.65
C LYS A 276 9.38 26.90 -30.00
N ASP A 277 10.28 26.05 -29.49
CA ASP A 277 11.73 26.27 -29.55
C ASP A 277 12.49 25.43 -30.61
N ASN A 278 11.76 24.73 -31.49
CA ASN A 278 12.32 23.93 -32.57
C ASN A 278 13.30 22.82 -32.12
N TRP A 279 12.85 22.05 -31.14
CA TRP A 279 13.48 20.83 -30.64
C TRP A 279 13.57 19.76 -31.73
N ARG A 280 14.76 19.19 -31.89
CA ARG A 280 15.05 18.12 -32.86
C ARG A 280 16.29 17.35 -32.46
N ILE A 281 16.43 16.12 -32.96
CA ILE A 281 17.65 15.34 -32.79
C ILE A 281 18.61 15.67 -33.94
N GLU A 282 19.83 16.10 -33.61
CA GLU A 282 20.89 16.41 -34.55
C GLU A 282 22.23 15.94 -33.99
N ASN A 283 23.05 15.26 -34.79
CA ASN A 283 24.38 14.76 -34.39
C ASN A 283 24.38 13.99 -33.04
N ASN A 284 23.38 13.14 -32.83
CA ASN A 284 23.22 12.35 -31.59
C ASN A 284 23.08 13.22 -30.32
N LYS A 285 22.48 14.40 -30.46
CA LYS A 285 22.08 15.28 -29.36
C LYS A 285 20.67 15.82 -29.61
N LEU A 286 19.96 16.17 -28.55
CA LEU A 286 18.71 16.91 -28.65
C LEU A 286 19.02 18.42 -28.64
N VAL A 287 18.78 19.10 -29.75
CA VAL A 287 19.09 20.53 -29.95
C VAL A 287 17.81 21.34 -30.13
N SER A 288 17.87 22.62 -29.78
CA SER A 288 16.81 23.59 -30.03
C SER A 288 17.40 24.97 -30.36
N ASN A 289 16.56 25.99 -30.59
CA ASN A 289 17.08 27.35 -30.79
C ASN A 289 17.75 27.89 -29.52
N THR A 290 17.25 27.47 -28.37
CA THR A 290 17.78 27.83 -27.05
C THR A 290 18.94 26.94 -26.61
N PHE A 291 18.91 25.63 -26.91
CA PHE A 291 19.94 24.64 -26.56
C PHE A 291 20.78 24.26 -27.79
N LYS A 292 21.76 25.12 -28.11
CA LYS A 292 22.58 25.02 -29.34
C LYS A 292 23.70 23.98 -29.22
N ASN A 293 24.30 23.82 -28.04
CA ASN A 293 25.34 22.83 -27.81
C ASN A 293 24.78 21.40 -27.73
N GLY A 294 23.46 21.31 -27.51
CA GLY A 294 22.67 20.09 -27.51
C GLY A 294 22.75 19.33 -26.20
N ILE A 295 21.66 18.64 -25.89
CA ILE A 295 21.45 17.91 -24.65
C ILE A 295 21.66 16.42 -24.90
N THR A 296 22.37 15.76 -23.99
CA THR A 296 22.54 14.31 -23.95
C THR A 296 22.15 13.77 -22.59
N GLY A 297 21.83 12.49 -22.50
CA GLY A 297 21.54 11.89 -21.21
C GLY A 297 21.15 10.43 -21.32
N GLU A 298 21.26 9.73 -20.19
CA GLU A 298 20.89 8.34 -20.01
C GLU A 298 19.88 8.23 -18.87
N ILE A 299 18.80 7.49 -19.12
CA ILE A 299 17.70 7.29 -18.19
C ILE A 299 17.55 5.81 -17.94
N ASN A 300 17.71 5.42 -16.67
CA ASN A 300 17.53 4.05 -16.21
C ASN A 300 16.33 4.01 -15.25
N VAL A 301 15.41 3.09 -15.46
CA VAL A 301 14.26 2.86 -14.58
C VAL A 301 14.33 1.45 -14.05
N THR A 302 14.31 1.28 -12.74
CA THR A 302 14.36 -0.02 -12.07
C THR A 302 12.97 -0.59 -11.81
N ASP A 303 12.89 -1.89 -11.54
CA ASP A 303 11.65 -2.58 -11.16
C ASP A 303 11.17 -2.22 -9.74
N ARG A 304 12.08 -1.76 -8.88
CA ARG A 304 11.83 -1.35 -7.49
C ARG A 304 12.27 0.10 -7.27
N THR A 305 11.69 0.77 -6.28
CA THR A 305 12.11 2.14 -5.94
C THR A 305 13.59 2.23 -5.57
N LEU A 306 14.22 3.32 -6.02
CA LEU A 306 15.56 3.75 -5.62
C LEU A 306 15.53 4.67 -4.40
N LEU A 307 14.34 4.99 -3.89
CA LEU A 307 14.12 5.72 -2.64
C LEU A 307 14.46 4.83 -1.42
N GLY A 308 14.74 5.46 -0.29
CA GLY A 308 14.92 4.81 1.01
C GLY A 308 16.19 3.96 1.17
N GLY A 309 16.24 3.23 2.28
CA GLY A 309 17.44 2.54 2.75
C GLY A 309 18.54 3.49 3.24
N LYS A 310 19.60 2.93 3.84
CA LYS A 310 20.67 3.70 4.49
C LYS A 310 21.31 4.76 3.60
N SER A 311 21.48 4.46 2.31
CA SER A 311 22.04 5.42 1.35
C SER A 311 21.28 6.74 1.23
N SER A 312 19.97 6.75 1.53
CA SER A 312 19.15 7.97 1.45
C SER A 312 19.48 8.98 2.56
N ASP A 313 20.08 8.54 3.66
CA ASP A 313 20.57 9.44 4.71
C ASP A 313 21.82 10.22 4.24
N VAL A 314 22.54 9.69 3.24
CA VAL A 314 23.75 10.28 2.67
C VAL A 314 23.44 11.10 1.42
N GLY A 315 22.56 10.59 0.54
CA GLY A 315 22.14 11.34 -0.63
C GLY A 315 21.14 10.58 -1.48
N ARG A 316 20.63 11.25 -2.52
CA ARG A 316 19.65 10.63 -3.41
C ARG A 316 20.30 9.71 -4.44
N SER A 317 19.58 8.64 -4.77
CA SER A 317 19.92 7.70 -5.86
C SER A 317 18.94 7.79 -7.03
N HIS A 318 17.93 8.65 -6.94
CA HIS A 318 16.79 8.71 -7.86
C HIS A 318 16.55 10.16 -8.34
N GLY A 319 15.68 10.29 -9.34
CA GLY A 319 15.33 11.56 -9.97
C GLY A 319 16.33 11.99 -11.05
N PHE A 320 16.35 13.30 -11.32
CA PHE A 320 17.19 13.90 -12.36
C PHE A 320 18.53 14.38 -11.80
N PHE A 321 19.64 14.00 -12.40
CA PHE A 321 20.99 14.45 -12.10
C PHE A 321 21.48 15.30 -13.27
N ILE A 322 21.33 16.62 -13.15
CA ILE A 322 21.60 17.58 -14.23
C ILE A 322 23.04 18.04 -14.15
N LYS A 323 23.83 17.68 -15.17
CA LYS A 323 25.22 18.06 -15.34
C LYS A 323 25.36 19.26 -16.27
N VAL A 324 26.12 20.26 -15.83
CA VAL A 324 26.57 21.39 -16.65
C VAL A 324 28.08 21.44 -16.56
N ARG A 325 28.75 21.32 -17.72
CA ARG A 325 30.22 21.23 -17.83
C ARG A 325 30.83 20.17 -16.90
N GLY A 326 30.17 19.02 -16.85
CA GLY A 326 30.57 17.88 -16.02
C GLY A 326 30.18 17.95 -14.54
N ARG A 327 29.50 19.01 -14.07
CA ARG A 327 29.16 19.21 -12.65
C ARG A 327 27.66 19.11 -12.41
N ILE A 328 27.23 18.40 -11.37
CA ILE A 328 25.82 18.30 -11.01
C ILE A 328 25.36 19.59 -10.34
N ILE A 329 24.36 20.26 -10.91
CA ILE A 329 23.87 21.56 -10.41
C ILE A 329 22.68 21.44 -9.45
N ASN A 330 21.98 20.31 -9.40
CA ASN A 330 20.75 20.13 -8.64
C ASN A 330 20.86 19.06 -7.55
N GLN A 331 21.89 19.13 -6.70
CA GLN A 331 22.14 18.05 -5.74
C GLN A 331 20.97 17.85 -4.74
N ASP A 332 20.36 18.95 -4.30
CA ASP A 332 19.29 18.95 -3.29
C ASP A 332 17.86 19.03 -3.86
N ASP A 333 17.71 19.14 -5.18
CA ASP A 333 16.42 19.15 -5.86
C ASP A 333 16.37 18.06 -6.92
N GLU A 334 15.81 16.92 -6.52
CA GLU A 334 15.68 15.74 -7.36
C GLU A 334 14.78 15.93 -8.56
N THR A 335 13.87 16.89 -8.46
CA THR A 335 12.84 17.18 -9.44
C THR A 335 13.22 18.30 -10.40
N PHE A 336 14.26 19.07 -10.06
CA PHE A 336 14.65 20.28 -10.76
C PHE A 336 13.51 21.32 -10.85
N GLY A 337 12.76 21.47 -9.76
CA GLY A 337 11.66 22.43 -9.62
C GLY A 337 10.39 22.06 -10.38
N SER A 338 10.23 20.78 -10.76
CA SER A 338 9.01 20.23 -11.34
C SER A 338 8.28 19.39 -10.30
N VAL A 339 6.95 19.46 -10.17
CA VAL A 339 6.24 18.54 -9.27
C VAL A 339 6.00 17.24 -10.03
N PRO A 340 6.62 16.09 -9.66
CA PRO A 340 6.45 14.87 -10.42
C PRO A 340 5.01 14.38 -10.25
N THR A 341 4.19 14.48 -11.30
CA THR A 341 2.82 13.93 -11.32
C THR A 341 2.78 12.40 -11.35
N LYS A 342 3.95 11.76 -11.47
CA LYS A 342 4.17 10.31 -11.62
C LYS A 342 5.21 9.80 -10.62
N MET A 343 4.94 10.04 -9.33
CA MET A 343 5.90 9.78 -8.26
C MET A 343 6.41 8.32 -8.24
N GLY A 344 5.53 7.34 -8.53
CA GLY A 344 5.92 5.93 -8.61
C GLY A 344 7.07 5.67 -9.60
N THR A 345 6.94 6.08 -10.87
CA THR A 345 8.03 5.92 -11.85
C THR A 345 9.24 6.79 -11.49
N PHE A 346 9.00 8.02 -11.03
CA PHE A 346 10.06 8.96 -10.68
C PHE A 346 10.99 8.40 -9.58
N ASN A 347 10.43 7.75 -8.56
CA ASN A 347 11.20 7.12 -7.48
C ASN A 347 12.04 5.91 -7.94
N ARG A 348 11.68 5.31 -9.08
CA ARG A 348 12.40 4.20 -9.72
C ARG A 348 13.40 4.67 -10.78
N MET A 349 13.42 5.96 -11.08
CA MET A 349 14.20 6.53 -12.17
C MET A 349 15.52 7.11 -11.67
N HIS A 350 16.61 6.81 -12.37
CA HIS A 350 17.91 7.46 -12.26
C HIS A 350 18.27 8.05 -13.63
N ALA A 351 18.19 9.37 -13.77
CA ALA A 351 18.39 10.06 -15.05
C ALA A 351 19.60 11.00 -14.97
N ILE A 352 20.67 10.72 -15.71
CA ILE A 352 21.84 11.61 -15.81
C ILE A 352 21.73 12.38 -17.12
N ILE A 353 21.62 13.71 -17.04
CA ILE A 353 21.37 14.57 -18.21
C ILE A 353 22.44 15.66 -18.25
N GLU A 354 23.10 15.81 -19.39
CA GLU A 354 24.13 16.83 -19.65
C GLU A 354 23.55 17.94 -20.52
N ALA A 355 23.60 19.17 -20.03
CA ALA A 355 23.01 20.35 -20.68
C ALA A 355 23.90 21.59 -20.45
N ASP A 356 24.97 21.71 -21.23
CA ASP A 356 25.99 22.76 -21.06
C ASP A 356 25.47 24.19 -21.33
N ASP A 357 24.42 24.32 -22.15
CA ASP A 357 23.79 25.62 -22.44
C ASP A 357 23.14 26.28 -21.20
N LEU A 358 22.90 25.52 -20.12
CA LEU A 358 22.38 26.07 -18.86
C LEU A 358 23.42 26.92 -18.11
N ASP A 359 24.71 26.85 -18.45
CA ASP A 359 25.77 27.63 -17.80
C ASP A 359 25.50 29.14 -17.81
N GLU A 360 24.81 29.65 -18.84
CA GLU A 360 24.47 31.07 -18.99
C GLU A 360 23.47 31.58 -17.92
N VAL A 361 22.68 30.68 -17.33
CA VAL A 361 21.62 31.01 -16.37
C VAL A 361 21.88 30.45 -14.97
N ILE A 362 23.09 29.92 -14.75
CA ILE A 362 23.54 29.51 -13.42
C ILE A 362 23.73 30.75 -12.55
N THR A 363 23.14 30.74 -11.35
CA THR A 363 23.30 31.82 -10.36
C THR A 363 24.75 31.94 -9.89
N ALA A 364 25.12 33.07 -9.30
CA ALA A 364 26.47 33.27 -8.73
C ALA A 364 26.88 32.20 -7.71
N SER A 365 25.91 31.58 -7.01
CA SER A 365 26.17 30.46 -6.08
C SER A 365 26.52 29.15 -6.78
N ARG A 366 26.22 29.01 -8.07
CA ARG A 366 26.39 27.77 -8.86
C ARG A 366 25.61 26.55 -8.36
N GLU A 367 24.57 26.80 -7.58
CA GLU A 367 23.71 25.78 -6.97
C GLU A 367 22.27 25.86 -7.49
N ASN A 368 21.92 26.95 -8.17
CA ASN A 368 20.57 27.17 -8.68
C ASN A 368 20.62 27.82 -10.05
N LEU A 369 19.51 27.72 -10.77
CA LEU A 369 19.28 28.47 -12.00
C LEU A 369 18.37 29.65 -11.73
N GLU A 370 18.71 30.79 -12.33
CA GLU A 370 17.80 31.93 -12.43
C GLU A 370 16.49 31.48 -13.08
N ASN A 371 15.37 32.10 -12.68
CA ASN A 371 14.10 31.80 -13.29
C ASN A 371 14.07 32.39 -14.71
N SER A 372 14.44 31.58 -15.70
CA SER A 372 14.61 31.97 -17.09
C SER A 372 13.76 31.10 -18.03
N THR A 373 13.54 31.58 -19.25
CA THR A 373 12.89 30.80 -20.30
C THR A 373 13.67 29.51 -20.60
N GLN A 374 15.01 29.56 -20.55
CA GLN A 374 15.89 28.39 -20.65
C GLN A 374 15.55 27.33 -19.60
N LYS A 375 15.43 27.72 -18.32
CA LYS A 375 15.07 26.82 -17.22
C LYS A 375 13.68 26.21 -17.44
N GLN A 376 12.70 27.02 -17.81
CA GLN A 376 11.33 26.56 -18.07
C GLN A 376 11.28 25.55 -19.22
N PHE A 377 11.96 25.85 -20.33
CA PHE A 377 12.02 24.94 -21.49
C PHE A 377 12.73 23.62 -21.14
N PHE A 378 13.75 23.68 -20.30
CA PHE A 378 14.40 22.48 -19.79
C PHE A 378 13.47 21.65 -18.89
N GLN A 379 12.69 22.29 -18.01
CA GLN A 379 11.69 21.60 -17.19
C GLN A 379 10.64 20.88 -18.04
N GLU A 380 10.19 21.48 -19.14
CA GLU A 380 9.29 20.80 -20.09
C GLU A 380 9.93 19.58 -20.75
N LEU A 381 11.23 19.62 -21.05
CA LEU A 381 11.97 18.45 -21.51
C LEU A 381 11.98 17.35 -20.44
N LEU A 382 12.28 17.71 -19.19
CA LEU A 382 12.29 16.74 -18.07
C LEU A 382 10.91 16.07 -17.88
N ASN A 383 9.82 16.83 -18.05
CA ASN A 383 8.46 16.29 -18.04
C ASN A 383 8.25 15.25 -19.15
N GLU A 384 8.70 15.52 -20.38
CA GLU A 384 8.58 14.55 -21.48
C GLU A 384 9.47 13.32 -21.30
N VAL A 385 10.65 13.49 -20.67
CA VAL A 385 11.50 12.36 -20.27
C VAL A 385 10.79 11.47 -19.24
N LEU A 386 10.18 12.07 -18.21
CA LEU A 386 9.41 11.32 -17.21
C LEU A 386 8.20 10.62 -17.84
N ASN A 387 7.48 11.29 -18.74
CA ASN A 387 6.34 10.71 -19.45
C ASN A 387 6.76 9.51 -20.32
N GLU A 388 7.93 9.56 -20.95
CA GLU A 388 8.46 8.44 -21.73
C GLU A 388 8.92 7.30 -20.82
N ALA A 389 9.60 7.61 -19.71
CA ALA A 389 9.96 6.64 -18.68
C ALA A 389 8.73 5.89 -18.15
N THR A 390 7.65 6.61 -17.81
CA THR A 390 6.39 6.00 -17.36
C THR A 390 5.77 5.14 -18.45
N SER A 391 5.74 5.61 -19.71
CA SER A 391 5.19 4.84 -20.83
C SER A 391 5.95 3.52 -21.04
N LYS A 392 7.28 3.55 -20.98
CA LYS A 392 8.12 2.35 -21.13
C LYS A 392 8.01 1.41 -19.94
N TYR A 393 7.93 1.96 -18.72
CA TYR A 393 7.72 1.17 -17.51
C TYR A 393 6.36 0.45 -17.53
N SER A 394 5.29 1.15 -17.93
CA SER A 394 3.97 0.52 -18.10
C SER A 394 3.99 -0.58 -19.18
N GLN A 395 4.79 -0.42 -20.25
CA GLN A 395 4.96 -1.47 -21.25
C GLN A 395 5.73 -2.68 -20.68
N TYR A 396 6.79 -2.45 -19.91
CA TYR A 396 7.53 -3.50 -19.23
C TYR A 396 6.64 -4.34 -18.31
N LEU A 397 5.74 -3.71 -17.53
CA LEU A 397 4.77 -4.42 -16.69
C LEU A 397 3.83 -5.31 -17.53
N LYS A 398 3.33 -4.80 -18.66
CA LYS A 398 2.50 -5.60 -19.59
C LYS A 398 3.27 -6.77 -20.19
N ASP A 399 4.53 -6.55 -20.56
CA ASP A 399 5.36 -7.59 -21.17
C ASP A 399 5.69 -8.71 -20.17
N LYS A 400 5.82 -8.39 -18.87
CA LYS A 400 5.94 -9.37 -17.78
C LYS A 400 4.71 -10.23 -17.56
N GLU A 401 3.52 -9.75 -17.94
CA GLU A 401 2.27 -10.52 -17.83
C GLU A 401 2.08 -11.51 -18.99
N LEU A 402 2.69 -11.26 -20.15
CA LEU A 402 2.55 -12.11 -21.35
C LEU A 402 2.94 -13.58 -21.13
N PRO A 403 4.03 -13.93 -20.41
CA PRO A 403 4.37 -15.31 -20.07
C PRO A 403 3.29 -16.01 -19.24
N GLU A 404 2.65 -15.31 -18.28
CA GLU A 404 1.55 -15.88 -17.48
C GLU A 404 0.35 -16.23 -18.37
N LEU A 405 0.02 -15.37 -19.34
CA LEU A 405 -1.05 -15.63 -20.32
C LEU A 405 -0.79 -16.87 -21.20
N ARG A 406 0.46 -17.31 -21.33
CA ARG A 406 0.84 -18.51 -22.09
C ARG A 406 0.81 -19.79 -21.26
N LYS A 407 0.80 -19.71 -19.93
CA LYS A 407 0.68 -20.89 -19.06
C LYS A 407 -0.72 -21.51 -19.17
N LYS A 408 -0.84 -22.78 -18.83
CA LYS A 408 -2.15 -23.44 -18.69
C LYS A 408 -2.95 -22.76 -17.59
N GLU A 409 -4.27 -22.68 -17.74
CA GLU A 409 -5.17 -21.96 -16.81
C GLU A 409 -4.92 -22.32 -15.32
N GLY A 410 -4.68 -23.60 -15.00
CA GLY A 410 -4.38 -24.07 -13.64
C GLY A 410 -2.96 -23.80 -13.12
N GLU A 411 -2.09 -23.17 -13.90
CA GLU A 411 -0.70 -22.83 -13.59
C GLU A 411 -0.43 -21.31 -13.63
N ARG A 412 -1.44 -20.50 -13.98
CA ARG A 412 -1.32 -19.03 -14.07
C ARG A 412 -1.34 -18.39 -12.69
N ASN A 413 -0.49 -17.40 -12.51
CA ASN A 413 -0.68 -16.39 -11.47
C ASN A 413 -1.47 -15.23 -12.06
N PHE A 414 -2.71 -15.05 -11.63
CA PHE A 414 -3.59 -14.00 -12.16
C PHE A 414 -3.35 -12.62 -11.54
N VAL A 415 -2.69 -12.57 -10.38
CA VAL A 415 -2.35 -11.31 -9.71
C VAL A 415 -0.85 -11.10 -9.75
N ASN A 416 -0.47 -10.02 -10.44
CA ASN A 416 0.90 -9.58 -10.66
C ASN A 416 1.51 -9.09 -9.33
N HIS A 417 2.76 -9.49 -9.02
CA HIS A 417 3.44 -9.10 -7.78
C HIS A 417 3.64 -7.58 -7.70
N GLU A 418 3.86 -6.98 -8.85
CA GLU A 418 4.09 -5.55 -9.01
C GLU A 418 2.87 -4.72 -8.66
N LEU A 419 1.66 -5.28 -8.80
CA LEU A 419 0.42 -4.57 -8.49
C LEU A 419 0.13 -4.55 -6.99
N MET A 420 0.72 -5.44 -6.18
CA MET A 420 0.32 -5.52 -4.78
C MET A 420 1.52 -5.55 -3.85
N GLU A 421 2.34 -6.59 -3.91
CA GLU A 421 3.51 -6.70 -3.04
C GLU A 421 4.50 -5.54 -3.23
N PHE A 422 4.82 -5.16 -4.48
CA PHE A 422 5.77 -4.06 -4.68
C PHE A 422 5.17 -2.72 -4.26
N SER A 423 3.91 -2.43 -4.60
CA SER A 423 3.24 -1.21 -4.14
C SER A 423 3.21 -1.05 -2.62
N ILE A 424 3.01 -2.14 -1.86
CA ILE A 424 3.13 -2.13 -0.40
C ILE A 424 4.56 -1.76 0.04
N ALA A 425 5.57 -2.42 -0.55
CA ALA A 425 6.98 -2.16 -0.23
C ALA A 425 7.43 -0.74 -0.62
N ASP A 426 6.99 -0.25 -1.77
CA ASP A 426 7.26 1.09 -2.27
C ASP A 426 6.64 2.14 -1.34
N THR A 427 5.39 1.93 -0.91
CA THR A 427 4.71 2.82 0.05
C THR A 427 5.43 2.88 1.39
N LEU A 428 5.84 1.74 1.95
CA LEU A 428 6.67 1.70 3.15
C LEU A 428 7.96 2.51 2.96
N THR A 429 8.56 2.46 1.78
CA THR A 429 9.83 3.13 1.48
C THR A 429 9.72 4.66 1.45
N LEU A 430 8.53 5.22 1.23
CA LEU A 430 8.30 6.67 1.17
C LEU A 430 8.53 7.41 2.50
N PHE A 431 8.45 6.72 3.64
CA PHE A 431 8.42 7.34 4.98
C PHE A 431 9.70 7.06 5.79
N PRO A 432 10.87 7.67 5.51
CA PRO A 432 12.12 7.29 6.16
C PRO A 432 12.07 7.45 7.69
N GLY A 433 12.47 6.41 8.43
CA GLY A 433 12.60 6.42 9.90
C GLY A 433 11.34 6.09 10.71
N ASP A 434 10.17 5.99 10.09
CA ASP A 434 8.90 5.63 10.76
C ASP A 434 8.01 4.73 9.86
N ILE A 435 6.96 4.14 10.41
CA ILE A 435 5.86 3.60 9.59
C ILE A 435 5.06 4.74 8.94
N PRO A 436 4.42 4.50 7.78
CA PRO A 436 3.52 5.47 7.19
C PRO A 436 2.44 5.94 8.18
N HIS A 437 2.29 7.26 8.34
CA HIS A 437 1.15 7.84 9.07
C HIS A 437 -0.03 8.05 8.14
N GLY A 438 -1.18 7.47 8.48
CA GLY A 438 -2.39 7.63 7.68
C GLY A 438 -3.14 8.92 7.98
N GLY A 439 -4.28 9.09 7.32
CA GLY A 439 -5.05 10.33 7.34
C GLY A 439 -5.95 10.53 8.56
N GLU A 440 -6.04 9.53 9.42
CA GLU A 440 -6.99 9.47 10.52
C GLU A 440 -6.52 10.30 11.73
N PRO A 441 -7.42 10.67 12.66
CA PRO A 441 -7.06 11.47 13.83
C PRO A 441 -5.99 10.85 14.74
N ASP A 442 -5.88 9.52 14.75
CA ASP A 442 -4.86 8.75 15.47
C ASP A 442 -3.61 8.46 14.62
N ASN A 443 -3.52 9.04 13.42
CA ASN A 443 -2.49 8.80 12.40
C ASN A 443 -2.48 7.38 11.84
N SER A 444 -3.55 6.60 12.02
CA SER A 444 -3.72 5.31 11.35
C SER A 444 -4.13 5.49 9.88
N PHE A 445 -3.86 4.47 9.07
CA PHE A 445 -4.44 4.33 7.74
C PHE A 445 -5.91 3.92 7.88
N PHE A 446 -6.70 4.18 6.83
CA PHE A 446 -8.12 3.88 6.81
C PHE A 446 -8.36 2.37 6.72
N TYR A 447 -7.73 1.67 5.78
CA TYR A 447 -7.88 0.22 5.63
C TYR A 447 -6.59 -0.55 5.91
N ALA A 448 -5.41 -0.03 5.55
CA ALA A 448 -4.14 -0.72 5.76
C ALA A 448 -3.61 -0.61 7.20
N ASP A 449 -2.95 -1.66 7.69
CA ASP A 449 -2.16 -1.65 8.93
C ASP A 449 -0.73 -2.13 8.63
N PHE A 450 0.23 -1.23 8.78
CA PHE A 450 1.66 -1.46 8.49
C PHE A 450 2.45 -1.98 9.71
N GLY A 451 1.83 -2.17 10.87
CA GLY A 451 2.51 -2.68 12.08
C GLY A 451 3.37 -1.61 12.76
N THR A 452 4.58 -1.95 13.20
CA THR A 452 5.45 -1.04 13.97
C THR A 452 6.74 -0.66 13.22
N PRO A 453 7.39 0.47 13.57
CA PRO A 453 8.62 0.94 12.92
C PRO A 453 9.76 -0.08 12.93
N GLU A 454 9.88 -0.90 13.97
CA GLU A 454 10.93 -1.91 14.11
C GLU A 454 10.86 -3.00 13.03
N GLU A 455 9.68 -3.22 12.46
CA GLU A 455 9.40 -4.32 11.53
C GLU A 455 9.51 -3.89 10.07
N LYS A 456 9.56 -2.57 9.82
CA LYS A 456 9.50 -1.96 8.50
C LYS A 456 10.51 -2.52 7.50
N ASP A 457 11.79 -2.55 7.85
CA ASP A 457 12.85 -2.98 6.94
C ASP A 457 12.72 -4.45 6.55
N ASP A 458 12.17 -5.28 7.44
CA ASP A 458 11.95 -6.69 7.19
C ASP A 458 10.69 -6.91 6.35
N LEU A 459 9.64 -6.10 6.54
CA LEU A 459 8.47 -6.07 5.66
C LEU A 459 8.86 -5.66 4.23
N ILE A 460 9.66 -4.60 4.06
CA ILE A 460 10.12 -4.16 2.73
C ILE A 460 10.86 -5.31 2.02
N LYS A 461 11.78 -6.00 2.71
CA LYS A 461 12.49 -7.16 2.14
C LYS A 461 11.53 -8.31 1.80
N LEU A 462 10.56 -8.58 2.67
CA LEU A 462 9.58 -9.64 2.48
C LEU A 462 8.75 -9.41 1.21
N PHE A 463 8.20 -8.21 1.03
CA PHE A 463 7.34 -7.89 -0.11
C PHE A 463 8.08 -7.73 -1.44
N TYR A 464 9.37 -7.39 -1.39
CA TYR A 464 10.23 -7.47 -2.56
C TYR A 464 10.76 -8.90 -2.84
N SER A 465 10.58 -9.86 -1.94
CA SER A 465 10.98 -11.24 -2.18
C SER A 465 9.91 -12.00 -2.97
N GLU A 466 10.31 -13.09 -3.65
CA GLU A 466 9.35 -13.99 -4.31
C GLU A 466 8.55 -14.89 -3.34
N ALA A 467 8.51 -14.55 -2.04
CA ALA A 467 7.89 -15.38 -1.01
C ALA A 467 6.38 -15.55 -1.25
N LYS A 468 5.96 -16.82 -1.39
CA LYS A 468 4.64 -17.25 -1.86
C LYS A 468 3.60 -17.43 -0.74
N GLU A 469 3.72 -16.69 0.35
CA GLU A 469 2.69 -16.76 1.40
C GLU A 469 1.37 -16.19 0.87
N LYS A 470 0.28 -16.90 1.17
CA LYS A 470 -1.04 -16.58 0.67
C LYS A 470 -1.73 -15.54 1.54
N TYR A 471 -2.55 -14.72 0.90
CA TYR A 471 -3.44 -13.77 1.57
C TYR A 471 -4.63 -14.51 2.14
N LYS A 472 -5.01 -14.16 3.36
CA LYS A 472 -6.10 -14.78 4.10
C LYS A 472 -7.25 -13.81 4.26
N PHE A 473 -8.46 -14.33 4.31
CA PHE A 473 -9.66 -13.55 4.63
C PHE A 473 -10.27 -14.08 5.92
N GLN A 474 -10.55 -13.17 6.85
CA GLN A 474 -11.26 -13.47 8.09
C GLN A 474 -12.41 -12.50 8.25
N TYR A 475 -13.51 -12.99 8.79
CA TYR A 475 -14.73 -12.22 8.95
C TYR A 475 -15.00 -11.97 10.42
N THR A 476 -15.35 -10.72 10.76
CA THR A 476 -15.59 -10.26 12.12
C THR A 476 -16.94 -9.59 12.22
N LYS A 477 -17.54 -9.62 13.41
CA LYS A 477 -18.83 -8.97 13.70
C LYS A 477 -18.60 -7.69 14.49
N ALA A 478 -17.93 -6.73 13.87
CA ALA A 478 -17.70 -5.40 14.44
C ALA A 478 -18.99 -4.55 14.39
N ASP A 479 -18.96 -3.30 14.88
CA ASP A 479 -20.12 -2.42 14.79
C ASP A 479 -20.47 -2.07 13.33
N ARG A 480 -21.74 -1.74 13.04
CA ARG A 480 -22.19 -1.39 11.68
C ARG A 480 -21.57 -0.07 11.17
N SER A 481 -21.13 0.80 12.08
CA SER A 481 -20.45 2.06 11.79
C SER A 481 -18.93 1.93 11.66
N GLU A 482 -18.37 0.77 12.01
CA GLU A 482 -16.96 0.48 11.80
C GLU A 482 -16.65 0.17 10.34
N ARG A 483 -15.37 0.31 9.99
CA ARG A 483 -14.87 0.24 8.62
C ARG A 483 -15.20 -1.10 7.95
N LEU A 484 -15.30 -1.05 6.62
CA LEU A 484 -15.53 -2.23 5.77
C LEU A 484 -14.53 -3.38 6.00
N VAL A 485 -13.24 -3.04 6.07
CA VAL A 485 -12.13 -3.99 6.14
C VAL A 485 -10.93 -3.39 6.88
N THR A 486 -10.14 -4.22 7.55
CA THR A 486 -8.78 -3.87 7.98
C THR A 486 -7.79 -4.88 7.41
N PHE A 487 -6.75 -4.41 6.72
CA PHE A 487 -5.72 -5.25 6.14
C PHE A 487 -4.45 -5.22 6.99
N ASP A 488 -4.21 -6.30 7.72
CA ASP A 488 -2.96 -6.53 8.44
C ASP A 488 -1.89 -7.01 7.46
N ILE A 489 -0.98 -6.12 7.11
CA ILE A 489 0.08 -6.34 6.13
C ILE A 489 1.06 -7.42 6.60
N LYS A 490 1.34 -7.48 7.90
CA LYS A 490 2.28 -8.44 8.47
C LYS A 490 1.76 -9.85 8.38
N SER A 491 0.51 -10.07 8.81
CA SER A 491 -0.10 -11.40 8.75
C SER A 491 -0.68 -11.75 7.39
N LYS A 492 -0.71 -10.79 6.45
CA LYS A 492 -1.34 -10.87 5.13
C LYS A 492 -2.82 -11.24 5.23
N THR A 493 -3.51 -10.67 6.22
CA THR A 493 -4.91 -11.01 6.55
C THR A 493 -5.82 -9.79 6.35
N PHE A 494 -6.86 -9.97 5.55
CA PHE A 494 -7.97 -9.04 5.44
C PHE A 494 -9.06 -9.41 6.45
N TRP A 495 -9.35 -8.52 7.39
CA TRP A 495 -10.39 -8.63 8.39
C TRP A 495 -11.63 -7.88 7.92
N ILE A 496 -12.62 -8.60 7.40
CA ILE A 496 -13.84 -8.05 6.79
C ILE A 496 -14.94 -7.95 7.85
N ASN A 497 -15.57 -6.78 7.96
CA ASN A 497 -16.68 -6.55 8.88
C ASN A 497 -18.02 -7.06 8.30
N GLU A 498 -18.51 -8.21 8.79
CA GLU A 498 -19.80 -8.81 8.39
C GLU A 498 -20.99 -7.89 8.63
N ASN A 499 -20.92 -7.04 9.66
CA ASN A 499 -22.01 -6.17 10.04
C ASN A 499 -22.02 -4.85 9.26
N HIS A 500 -20.96 -4.54 8.51
CA HIS A 500 -20.94 -3.36 7.66
C HIS A 500 -22.10 -3.45 6.63
N PRO A 501 -22.96 -2.41 6.50
CA PRO A 501 -24.19 -2.48 5.70
C PRO A 501 -23.99 -3.00 4.27
N PHE A 502 -22.90 -2.57 3.61
CA PHE A 502 -22.56 -3.05 2.27
C PHE A 502 -22.18 -4.53 2.21
N ILE A 503 -21.39 -5.03 3.17
CA ILE A 503 -21.04 -6.46 3.22
C ILE A 503 -22.29 -7.27 3.49
N LYS A 504 -23.05 -6.89 4.53
CA LYS A 504 -24.26 -7.57 4.94
C LYS A 504 -25.29 -7.68 3.81
N ALA A 505 -25.50 -6.59 3.06
CA ALA A 505 -26.44 -6.58 1.93
C ALA A 505 -26.03 -7.48 0.75
N ASN A 506 -24.76 -7.89 0.69
CA ASN A 506 -24.20 -8.64 -0.44
C ASN A 506 -23.64 -10.02 -0.05
N LEU A 507 -23.63 -10.43 1.23
CA LEU A 507 -22.96 -11.65 1.67
C LEU A 507 -23.77 -12.95 1.43
N ASP A 508 -25.08 -12.84 1.21
CA ASP A 508 -26.03 -13.97 1.25
C ASP A 508 -25.96 -14.92 0.03
N GLU A 509 -25.32 -14.54 -1.09
CA GLU A 509 -25.17 -15.41 -2.26
C GLU A 509 -23.87 -16.22 -2.21
N GLY A 510 -23.91 -17.54 -2.40
CA GLY A 510 -22.70 -18.38 -2.43
C GLY A 510 -21.64 -17.96 -3.48
N SER A 511 -22.02 -17.13 -4.47
CA SER A 511 -21.15 -16.50 -5.46
C SER A 511 -20.64 -15.09 -5.11
N SER A 512 -21.24 -14.40 -4.14
CA SER A 512 -20.91 -13.00 -3.83
C SER A 512 -19.72 -12.85 -2.88
N ARG A 513 -19.38 -13.89 -2.11
CA ARG A 513 -18.23 -13.85 -1.19
C ARG A 513 -16.91 -13.55 -1.90
N ASN A 514 -16.64 -14.22 -3.02
CA ASN A 514 -15.42 -13.97 -3.81
C ASN A 514 -15.40 -12.53 -4.36
N LEU A 515 -16.55 -12.02 -4.81
CA LEU A 515 -16.67 -10.64 -5.29
C LEU A 515 -16.38 -9.63 -4.17
N LEU A 516 -16.89 -9.90 -2.96
CA LEU A 516 -16.63 -9.06 -1.79
C LEU A 516 -15.16 -9.10 -1.38
N GLU A 517 -14.54 -10.29 -1.36
CA GLU A 517 -13.11 -10.46 -1.11
C GLU A 517 -12.25 -9.71 -2.15
N ASP A 518 -12.59 -9.82 -3.44
CA ASP A 518 -11.91 -9.06 -4.52
C ASP A 518 -12.10 -7.54 -4.35
N PHE A 519 -13.30 -7.10 -3.97
CA PHE A 519 -13.63 -5.69 -3.75
C PHE A 519 -12.84 -5.08 -2.58
N VAL A 520 -12.77 -5.76 -1.42
CA VAL A 520 -12.03 -5.24 -0.26
C VAL A 520 -10.52 -5.18 -0.51
N VAL A 521 -9.98 -6.12 -1.30
CA VAL A 521 -8.59 -6.05 -1.77
C VAL A 521 -8.40 -4.81 -2.63
N ALA A 522 -9.30 -4.55 -3.58
CA ALA A 522 -9.22 -3.39 -4.45
C ALA A 522 -9.34 -2.06 -3.68
N GLU A 523 -10.23 -1.94 -2.70
CA GLU A 523 -10.37 -0.73 -1.87
C GLU A 523 -9.14 -0.50 -0.98
N THR A 524 -8.58 -1.56 -0.40
CA THR A 524 -7.34 -1.46 0.38
C THR A 524 -6.16 -1.03 -0.50
N MET A 525 -6.04 -1.62 -1.69
CA MET A 525 -4.97 -1.25 -2.63
C MET A 525 -5.15 0.15 -3.21
N LEU A 526 -6.39 0.63 -3.35
CA LEU A 526 -6.66 2.02 -3.73
C LEU A 526 -6.01 2.99 -2.73
N GLU A 527 -6.15 2.75 -1.42
CA GLU A 527 -5.47 3.54 -0.40
C GLU A 527 -3.96 3.57 -0.62
N ILE A 528 -3.35 2.39 -0.79
CA ILE A 528 -1.91 2.23 -1.02
C ILE A 528 -1.46 2.97 -2.29
N TYR A 529 -2.17 2.83 -3.40
CA TYR A 529 -1.81 3.48 -4.67
C TYR A 529 -1.90 5.00 -4.61
N LEU A 530 -2.88 5.55 -3.89
CA LEU A 530 -3.02 7.00 -3.71
C LEU A 530 -1.81 7.56 -2.95
N VAL A 531 -1.41 6.87 -1.87
CA VAL A 531 -0.23 7.25 -1.08
C VAL A 531 1.07 7.05 -1.88
N GLU A 532 1.23 5.92 -2.59
CA GLU A 532 2.38 5.66 -3.48
C GLU A 532 2.52 6.76 -4.56
N SER A 533 1.38 7.28 -5.03
CA SER A 533 1.33 8.37 -6.01
C SER A 533 1.65 9.74 -5.44
N GLY A 534 1.92 9.85 -4.13
CA GLY A 534 2.28 11.09 -3.44
C GLY A 534 1.09 11.95 -3.01
N ILE A 535 -0.12 11.40 -2.94
CA ILE A 535 -1.29 12.12 -2.41
C ILE A 535 -1.18 12.21 -0.88
N PRO A 536 -1.38 13.39 -0.27
CA PRO A 536 -1.32 13.54 1.19
C PRO A 536 -2.28 12.59 1.91
N THR A 537 -1.80 11.88 2.92
CA THR A 537 -2.54 10.80 3.60
C THR A 537 -3.85 11.28 4.23
N ARG A 538 -3.89 12.52 4.74
CA ARG A 538 -5.13 13.18 5.18
C ARG A 538 -6.20 13.24 4.09
N LEU A 539 -5.83 13.62 2.88
CA LEU A 539 -6.77 13.69 1.75
C LEU A 539 -7.21 12.28 1.32
N VAL A 540 -6.32 11.29 1.41
CA VAL A 540 -6.67 9.87 1.17
C VAL A 540 -7.73 9.40 2.17
N GLY A 541 -7.54 9.66 3.47
CA GLY A 541 -8.53 9.34 4.51
C GLY A 541 -9.88 10.01 4.26
N GLU A 542 -9.90 11.31 3.94
CA GLU A 542 -11.14 12.04 3.61
C GLU A 542 -11.87 11.46 2.38
N ILE A 543 -11.14 10.99 1.37
CA ILE A 543 -11.72 10.34 0.17
C ILE A 543 -12.32 8.99 0.56
N LEU A 544 -11.58 8.15 1.29
CA LEU A 544 -12.03 6.81 1.67
C LEU A 544 -13.22 6.86 2.64
N GLU A 545 -13.23 7.78 3.60
CA GLU A 545 -14.37 7.98 4.50
C GLU A 545 -15.64 8.41 3.74
N LYS A 546 -15.52 9.27 2.73
CA LYS A 546 -16.65 9.61 1.85
C LYS A 546 -17.13 8.41 1.04
N ARG A 547 -16.22 7.56 0.56
CA ARG A 547 -16.56 6.34 -0.18
C ARG A 547 -17.25 5.32 0.71
N ASP A 548 -16.75 5.08 1.92
CA ASP A 548 -17.32 4.16 2.89
C ASP A 548 -18.76 4.57 3.27
N ARG A 549 -18.98 5.86 3.57
CA ARG A 549 -20.34 6.41 3.75
C ARG A 549 -21.25 6.24 2.54
N LEU A 550 -20.71 6.40 1.32
CA LEU A 550 -21.47 6.16 0.10
C LEU A 550 -21.85 4.69 -0.03
N LEU A 551 -20.96 3.75 0.26
CA LEU A 551 -21.25 2.31 0.25
C LEU A 551 -22.35 1.97 1.25
N ILE A 552 -22.31 2.57 2.45
CA ILE A 552 -23.39 2.46 3.44
C ILE A 552 -24.70 2.99 2.87
N GLY A 553 -24.68 4.20 2.29
CA GLY A 553 -25.87 4.82 1.70
C GLY A 553 -26.45 4.02 0.52
N LEU A 554 -25.61 3.51 -0.37
CA LEU A 554 -26.02 2.69 -1.51
C LEU A 554 -26.57 1.33 -1.09
N ALA A 555 -26.01 0.71 -0.04
CA ALA A 555 -26.57 -0.53 0.52
C ALA A 555 -27.99 -0.31 1.07
N ASN A 556 -28.25 0.86 1.64
CA ASN A 556 -29.59 1.24 2.11
C ASN A 556 -30.55 1.59 0.96
N ASP A 557 -30.04 2.17 -0.15
CA ASP A 557 -30.84 2.56 -1.32
C ASP A 557 -31.21 1.34 -2.20
N HIS A 558 -30.29 0.37 -2.30
CA HIS A 558 -30.45 -0.88 -3.02
C HIS A 558 -30.37 -2.07 -2.04
N PRO A 559 -31.41 -2.30 -1.22
CA PRO A 559 -31.46 -3.44 -0.32
C PRO A 559 -31.67 -4.73 -1.13
N ILE A 560 -30.58 -5.33 -1.61
CA ILE A 560 -30.63 -6.46 -2.55
C ILE A 560 -30.98 -7.77 -1.84
N SER A 561 -30.61 -7.95 -0.56
CA SER A 561 -30.96 -9.18 0.16
C SER A 561 -32.29 -9.04 0.92
N LEU A 562 -33.18 -10.01 0.74
CA LEU A 562 -34.46 -10.12 1.45
C LEU A 562 -34.27 -10.13 2.97
N LYS A 563 -33.14 -10.68 3.44
CA LYS A 563 -32.77 -10.67 4.86
C LYS A 563 -32.42 -9.28 5.36
N PHE A 564 -31.68 -8.49 4.57
CA PHE A 564 -31.41 -7.09 4.89
C PHE A 564 -32.71 -6.28 4.96
N LEU A 565 -33.64 -6.50 4.02
CA LEU A 565 -34.97 -5.89 4.07
C LEU A 565 -35.76 -6.26 5.33
N ALA A 566 -35.75 -7.53 5.70
CA ALA A 566 -36.40 -8.01 6.91
C ALA A 566 -35.81 -7.35 8.17
N ASP A 567 -34.47 -7.26 8.26
CA ASP A 567 -33.79 -6.62 9.38
C ASP A 567 -34.05 -5.11 9.45
N THR A 568 -34.01 -4.40 8.32
CA THR A 568 -34.32 -2.97 8.27
C THR A 568 -35.78 -2.71 8.68
N LEU A 569 -36.71 -3.58 8.29
CA LEU A 569 -38.10 -3.52 8.73
C LEU A 569 -38.20 -3.69 10.26
N ARG A 570 -37.48 -4.64 10.86
CA ARG A 570 -37.40 -4.83 12.32
C ARG A 570 -36.81 -3.61 13.03
N ASP A 571 -35.72 -3.08 12.51
CA ASP A 571 -35.00 -1.93 13.07
C ASP A 571 -35.85 -0.65 13.03
N SER A 572 -36.78 -0.54 12.07
CA SER A 572 -37.69 0.62 11.91
C SER A 572 -38.89 0.67 12.87
N SER A 573 -39.04 -0.31 13.78
CA SER A 573 -40.21 -0.47 14.66
C SER A 573 -40.58 0.73 15.55
N THR A 574 -39.69 1.69 15.74
CA THR A 574 -39.88 2.87 16.60
C THR A 574 -39.84 4.21 15.85
N ASN A 575 -39.74 4.19 14.52
CA ASN A 575 -39.74 5.39 13.67
C ASN A 575 -40.83 5.27 12.60
N ASP A 576 -41.85 6.12 12.67
CA ASP A 576 -43.02 6.07 11.78
C ASP A 576 -42.62 6.20 10.30
N LEU A 577 -41.84 7.22 9.94
CA LEU A 577 -41.48 7.48 8.54
C LEU A 577 -40.62 6.36 7.95
N ASP A 578 -39.65 5.86 8.73
CA ASP A 578 -38.80 4.76 8.27
C ASP A 578 -39.63 3.48 8.08
N LEU A 579 -40.59 3.20 8.98
CA LEU A 579 -41.44 2.01 8.89
C LEU A 579 -42.37 2.07 7.68
N GLU A 580 -42.98 3.23 7.38
CA GLU A 580 -43.81 3.45 6.19
C GLU A 580 -43.02 3.16 4.90
N ILE A 581 -41.83 3.73 4.77
CA ILE A 581 -40.97 3.57 3.59
C ILE A 581 -40.54 2.09 3.46
N ASN A 582 -40.09 1.48 4.56
CA ASN A 582 -39.63 0.09 4.56
C ASN A 582 -40.76 -0.90 4.30
N GLN A 583 -42.00 -0.62 4.71
CA GLN A 583 -43.17 -1.43 4.36
C GLN A 583 -43.42 -1.43 2.84
N VAL A 584 -43.31 -0.27 2.19
CA VAL A 584 -43.46 -0.17 0.72
C VAL A 584 -42.38 -0.96 0.00
N ILE A 585 -41.13 -0.87 0.47
CA ILE A 585 -40.01 -1.63 -0.10
C ILE A 585 -40.20 -3.15 0.12
N ALA A 586 -40.60 -3.55 1.33
CA ALA A 586 -40.91 -4.93 1.67
C ALA A 586 -41.95 -5.56 0.73
N VAL A 587 -43.06 -4.87 0.49
CA VAL A 587 -44.14 -5.39 -0.36
C VAL A 587 -43.72 -5.41 -1.84
N ARG A 588 -42.83 -4.51 -2.30
CA ARG A 588 -42.22 -4.61 -3.63
C ARG A 588 -41.37 -5.88 -3.78
N ALA A 589 -40.60 -6.23 -2.76
CA ALA A 589 -39.78 -7.44 -2.76
C ALA A 589 -40.63 -8.73 -2.88
N LEU A 590 -41.88 -8.69 -2.40
CA LEU A 590 -42.85 -9.78 -2.55
C LEU A 590 -43.56 -9.82 -3.94
N GLY A 591 -43.15 -8.96 -4.89
CA GLY A 591 -43.64 -8.97 -6.27
C GLY A 591 -44.78 -8.00 -6.58
N PHE A 592 -45.09 -7.06 -5.68
CA PHE A 592 -46.08 -6.01 -5.93
C PHE A 592 -45.46 -4.77 -6.59
N THR A 593 -46.27 -4.03 -7.34
CA THR A 593 -45.95 -2.64 -7.73
C THR A 593 -46.51 -1.69 -6.68
N ALA A 594 -45.66 -1.18 -5.79
CA ALA A 594 -46.08 -0.32 -4.67
C ALA A 594 -45.48 1.10 -4.71
N LYS A 595 -46.14 2.06 -4.07
CA LYS A 595 -45.72 3.46 -3.95
C LYS A 595 -46.11 4.03 -2.58
N HIS A 596 -45.21 4.78 -1.94
CA HIS A 596 -45.48 5.57 -0.74
C HIS A 596 -46.31 6.83 -1.08
N ILE A 597 -47.26 7.19 -0.23
CA ILE A 597 -48.15 8.34 -0.39
C ILE A 597 -48.04 9.20 0.87
N ALA A 598 -47.56 10.43 0.70
CA ALA A 598 -47.38 11.37 1.80
C ALA A 598 -48.59 12.30 1.95
N GLY A 599 -49.07 12.49 3.19
CA GLY A 599 -50.05 13.53 3.55
C GLY A 599 -51.24 13.02 4.37
N SER A 600 -51.69 13.84 5.32
CA SER A 600 -52.84 13.53 6.20
C SER A 600 -54.10 13.20 5.40
N GLY A 601 -54.79 12.11 5.77
CA GLY A 601 -56.02 11.64 5.10
C GLY A 601 -55.79 10.76 3.87
N ASN A 602 -54.57 10.26 3.66
CA ASN A 602 -54.25 9.25 2.66
C ASN A 602 -53.57 8.05 3.35
N PRO A 603 -53.62 6.84 2.76
CA PRO A 603 -52.83 5.72 3.26
C PRO A 603 -51.33 5.99 3.14
N ASP A 604 -50.53 5.34 3.97
CA ASP A 604 -49.06 5.46 3.94
C ASP A 604 -48.48 4.97 2.60
N GLY A 605 -49.15 3.99 1.97
CA GLY A 605 -48.83 3.57 0.61
C GLY A 605 -49.94 2.78 -0.08
N ILE A 606 -49.74 2.51 -1.37
CA ILE A 606 -50.61 1.66 -2.19
C ILE A 606 -49.75 0.63 -2.91
N ALA A 607 -50.20 -0.62 -2.93
CA ALA A 607 -49.59 -1.69 -3.70
C ALA A 607 -50.59 -2.33 -4.67
N THR A 608 -50.11 -2.66 -5.87
CA THR A 608 -50.90 -3.28 -6.92
C THR A 608 -50.24 -4.54 -7.43
N PHE A 609 -51.06 -5.52 -7.80
CA PHE A 609 -50.63 -6.77 -8.41
C PHE A 609 -51.55 -7.09 -9.59
N ASN A 610 -50.97 -7.44 -10.74
CA ASN A 610 -51.71 -7.67 -11.98
C ASN A 610 -51.62 -9.14 -12.40
N THR A 611 -52.76 -9.78 -12.59
CA THR A 611 -52.84 -11.12 -13.18
C THR A 611 -53.53 -11.06 -14.54
N TYR A 612 -52.96 -11.75 -15.53
CA TYR A 612 -53.52 -11.81 -16.89
C TYR A 612 -54.97 -12.33 -16.95
N SER A 613 -55.42 -13.06 -15.93
CA SER A 613 -56.76 -13.67 -15.87
C SER A 613 -57.78 -12.88 -15.03
N ASN A 614 -57.38 -12.18 -13.96
CA ASN A 614 -58.32 -11.57 -13.00
C ASN A 614 -58.22 -10.03 -12.90
N GLY A 615 -57.34 -9.38 -13.66
CA GLY A 615 -57.17 -7.92 -13.65
C GLY A 615 -56.20 -7.43 -12.55
N VAL A 616 -56.27 -6.13 -12.25
CA VAL A 616 -55.41 -5.47 -11.24
C VAL A 616 -56.08 -5.52 -9.87
N THR A 617 -55.41 -6.10 -8.89
CA THR A 617 -55.78 -6.05 -7.48
C THR A 617 -54.96 -4.98 -6.77
N THR A 618 -55.64 -4.11 -6.02
CA THR A 618 -55.02 -3.01 -5.26
C THR A 618 -55.20 -3.25 -3.76
N ILE A 619 -54.16 -2.98 -2.96
CA ILE A 619 -54.22 -2.98 -1.49
C ILE A 619 -53.65 -1.67 -0.95
N THR A 620 -54.17 -1.19 0.18
CA THR A 620 -53.57 -0.08 0.94
C THR A 620 -52.54 -0.60 1.92
N LEU A 621 -51.47 0.18 2.14
CA LEU A 621 -50.38 -0.10 3.08
C LEU A 621 -50.45 0.93 4.20
N GLU A 622 -50.44 0.43 5.43
CA GLU A 622 -50.55 1.23 6.66
C GLU A 622 -49.54 0.73 7.70
N ALA A 623 -48.84 1.65 8.35
CA ALA A 623 -47.83 1.37 9.35
C ALA A 623 -48.10 2.15 10.65
N LYS A 624 -47.83 1.51 11.80
CA LYS A 624 -47.90 2.17 13.11
C LYS A 624 -46.69 1.76 13.95
N SER A 625 -45.70 2.65 14.07
CA SER A 625 -44.51 2.43 14.90
C SER A 625 -44.81 2.70 16.37
N SER A 626 -44.09 2.05 17.28
CA SER A 626 -44.22 2.28 18.73
C SER A 626 -43.09 1.57 19.51
N LYS A 627 -42.65 2.17 20.63
CA LYS A 627 -41.74 1.52 21.59
C LYS A 627 -42.41 0.40 22.39
N GLU A 628 -43.73 0.49 22.57
CA GLU A 628 -44.57 -0.47 23.31
C GLU A 628 -45.78 -0.89 22.44
N THR A 629 -46.79 -1.55 23.02
CA THR A 629 -48.01 -1.90 22.26
C THR A 629 -48.84 -0.65 21.95
N PRO A 630 -49.15 -0.34 20.67
CA PRO A 630 -50.00 0.80 20.32
C PRO A 630 -51.37 0.72 21.02
N GLY A 631 -51.86 1.87 21.49
CA GLY A 631 -53.19 1.99 22.06
C GLY A 631 -54.29 1.87 20.99
N LEU A 632 -55.50 1.44 21.39
CA LEU A 632 -56.62 1.24 20.46
C LEU A 632 -57.04 2.53 19.72
N SER A 633 -56.82 3.70 20.32
CA SER A 633 -57.09 5.01 19.71
C SER A 633 -56.04 5.43 18.69
N GLN A 634 -54.85 4.83 18.70
CA GLN A 634 -53.75 5.16 17.79
C GLN A 634 -53.82 4.37 16.47
N LEU A 635 -54.59 3.27 16.43
CA LEU A 635 -54.72 2.40 15.26
C LEU A 635 -55.80 2.85 14.26
N ASP A 636 -56.60 3.87 14.60
CA ASP A 636 -57.68 4.49 13.79
C ASP A 636 -58.32 3.62 12.69
N PHE A 637 -58.87 2.46 13.06
CA PHE A 637 -59.41 1.49 12.11
C PHE A 637 -60.49 2.04 11.17
N ALA A 638 -61.22 3.08 11.58
CA ALA A 638 -62.23 3.72 10.74
C ALA A 638 -61.57 4.51 9.61
N GLY A 639 -60.52 5.29 9.90
CA GLY A 639 -59.71 5.97 8.89
C GLY A 639 -59.03 5.00 7.92
N LEU A 640 -58.51 3.87 8.42
CA LEU A 640 -57.90 2.84 7.55
C LEU A 640 -58.91 2.24 6.56
N GLN A 641 -60.17 2.05 6.99
CA GLN A 641 -61.23 1.58 6.12
C GLN A 641 -61.63 2.64 5.08
N GLU A 642 -61.69 3.90 5.49
CA GLU A 642 -61.96 5.03 4.59
C GLU A 642 -60.90 5.11 3.49
N HIS A 643 -59.61 5.00 3.84
CA HIS A 643 -58.51 4.92 2.87
C HIS A 643 -58.68 3.75 1.89
N MET A 644 -59.07 2.57 2.38
CA MET A 644 -59.29 1.39 1.53
C MET A 644 -60.44 1.62 0.54
N ILE A 645 -61.53 2.24 0.98
CA ILE A 645 -62.69 2.56 0.13
C ILE A 645 -62.33 3.63 -0.91
N ASP A 646 -61.67 4.70 -0.49
CA ASP A 646 -61.29 5.83 -1.35
C ASP A 646 -60.33 5.43 -2.46
N GLN A 647 -59.45 4.46 -2.19
CA GLN A 647 -58.52 3.91 -3.17
C GLN A 647 -59.09 2.73 -3.98
N ASN A 648 -60.36 2.36 -3.76
CA ASN A 648 -61.00 1.18 -4.36
C ASN A 648 -60.15 -0.10 -4.19
N ALA A 649 -59.54 -0.24 -3.01
CA ALA A 649 -58.64 -1.35 -2.68
C ALA A 649 -59.44 -2.57 -2.22
N SER A 650 -58.92 -3.76 -2.53
CA SER A 650 -59.50 -5.05 -2.15
C SER A 650 -59.19 -5.45 -0.71
N GLY A 651 -58.21 -4.81 -0.07
CA GLY A 651 -57.82 -5.05 1.31
C GLY A 651 -56.83 -4.00 1.82
N CYS A 652 -56.57 -4.03 3.12
CA CYS A 652 -55.64 -3.13 3.80
C CYS A 652 -54.64 -3.95 4.63
N LEU A 653 -53.34 -3.72 4.40
CA LEU A 653 -52.24 -4.31 5.16
C LEU A 653 -51.76 -3.32 6.22
N LEU A 654 -52.14 -3.55 7.47
CA LEU A 654 -51.67 -2.79 8.62
C LEU A 654 -50.51 -3.53 9.29
N ILE A 655 -49.37 -2.87 9.49
CA ILE A 655 -48.24 -3.41 10.28
C ILE A 655 -48.00 -2.64 11.57
N ALA A 656 -47.71 -3.37 12.66
CA ALA A 656 -47.31 -2.79 13.95
C ALA A 656 -46.38 -3.74 14.74
N PRO A 657 -45.61 -3.26 15.74
CA PRO A 657 -44.81 -4.15 16.60
C PRO A 657 -45.67 -5.19 17.34
N SER A 658 -46.85 -4.79 17.79
CA SER A 658 -47.85 -5.63 18.48
C SER A 658 -49.23 -4.96 18.44
N TYR A 659 -50.27 -5.65 18.93
CA TYR A 659 -51.64 -5.12 19.01
C TYR A 659 -52.23 -5.23 20.43
N PRO A 660 -53.09 -4.28 20.84
CA PRO A 660 -53.61 -4.23 22.21
C PRO A 660 -54.59 -5.38 22.51
N GLY A 661 -54.47 -5.96 23.70
CA GLY A 661 -55.32 -7.06 24.16
C GLY A 661 -54.79 -8.46 23.85
N GLY A 662 -53.49 -8.63 23.61
CA GLY A 662 -52.85 -9.89 23.20
C GLY A 662 -53.10 -11.12 24.08
N SER A 663 -53.51 -10.97 25.35
CA SER A 663 -53.91 -12.09 26.22
C SER A 663 -55.37 -12.55 26.05
N ALA A 664 -56.19 -11.78 25.34
CA ALA A 664 -57.60 -12.07 25.06
C ALA A 664 -57.84 -12.69 23.67
N GLY A 665 -56.79 -12.82 22.84
CA GLY A 665 -56.85 -13.36 21.48
C GLY A 665 -57.94 -12.70 20.63
N GLU A 666 -58.78 -13.52 19.98
CA GLU A 666 -59.94 -13.07 19.19
C GLU A 666 -60.95 -12.18 19.95
N ASN A 667 -60.94 -12.17 21.28
CA ASN A 667 -61.83 -11.34 22.08
C ASN A 667 -61.31 -9.91 22.30
N ALA A 668 -60.10 -9.59 21.85
CA ALA A 668 -59.53 -8.25 21.92
C ALA A 668 -60.34 -7.24 21.09
N ALA A 669 -60.50 -6.02 21.60
CA ALA A 669 -61.26 -4.97 20.91
C ALA A 669 -60.65 -4.61 19.53
N ALA A 670 -59.32 -4.71 19.38
CA ALA A 670 -58.65 -4.52 18.10
C ALA A 670 -58.98 -5.64 17.11
N ALA A 671 -58.99 -6.91 17.56
CA ALA A 671 -59.32 -8.06 16.73
C ALA A 671 -60.76 -7.99 16.19
N LYS A 672 -61.72 -7.61 17.04
CA LYS A 672 -63.13 -7.41 16.61
C LYS A 672 -63.26 -6.32 15.55
N ARG A 673 -62.64 -5.16 15.77
CA ARG A 673 -62.65 -4.05 14.80
C ARG A 673 -61.97 -4.41 13.48
N ALA A 674 -60.84 -5.12 13.53
CA ALA A 674 -60.15 -5.61 12.36
C ALA A 674 -61.04 -6.53 11.50
N LYS A 675 -61.77 -7.48 12.11
CA LYS A 675 -62.74 -8.34 11.41
C LYS A 675 -63.94 -7.56 10.88
N GLU A 676 -64.52 -6.67 11.68
CA GLU A 676 -65.68 -5.86 11.29
C GLU A 676 -65.38 -4.96 10.09
N LEU A 677 -64.18 -4.35 10.08
CA LEU A 677 -63.79 -3.39 9.04
C LEU A 677 -62.91 -3.99 7.93
N LYS A 678 -62.59 -5.29 8.02
CA LYS A 678 -61.75 -6.06 7.07
C LYS A 678 -60.33 -5.51 6.89
N ILE A 679 -59.68 -5.16 7.99
CA ILE A 679 -58.29 -4.69 8.00
C ILE A 679 -57.38 -5.85 8.41
N SER A 680 -56.36 -6.16 7.61
CA SER A 680 -55.42 -7.26 7.89
C SER A 680 -54.30 -6.77 8.81
N CYS A 681 -54.32 -7.22 10.06
CA CYS A 681 -53.36 -6.81 11.09
C CYS A 681 -52.16 -7.76 11.16
N TRP A 682 -51.02 -7.32 10.64
CA TRP A 682 -49.75 -8.05 10.64
C TRP A 682 -48.79 -7.46 11.67
N THR A 683 -47.98 -8.29 12.32
CA THR A 683 -46.85 -7.78 13.09
C THR A 683 -45.66 -7.49 12.18
N ILE A 684 -44.79 -6.57 12.59
CA ILE A 684 -43.52 -6.30 11.88
C ILE A 684 -42.72 -7.59 11.72
N GLU A 685 -42.67 -8.42 12.76
CA GLU A 685 -41.96 -9.71 12.71
C GLU A 685 -42.59 -10.71 11.73
N GLN A 686 -43.92 -10.73 11.63
CA GLN A 686 -44.63 -11.58 10.66
C GLN A 686 -44.27 -11.21 9.22
N LEU A 687 -44.31 -9.92 8.88
CA LEU A 687 -43.93 -9.46 7.53
C LEU A 687 -42.43 -9.68 7.26
N ALA A 688 -41.56 -9.37 8.23
CA ALA A 688 -40.12 -9.60 8.11
C ALA A 688 -39.79 -11.08 7.84
N ASN A 689 -40.43 -12.02 8.56
CA ASN A 689 -40.23 -13.45 8.38
C ASN A 689 -40.71 -13.94 7.00
N VAL A 690 -41.84 -13.41 6.49
CA VAL A 690 -42.31 -13.72 5.14
C VAL A 690 -41.31 -13.25 4.07
N ILE A 691 -40.77 -12.04 4.21
CA ILE A 691 -39.75 -11.52 3.28
C ILE A 691 -38.51 -12.41 3.31
N GLU A 692 -37.97 -12.69 4.50
CA GLU A 692 -36.77 -13.49 4.71
C GLU A 692 -36.90 -14.92 4.13
N GLN A 693 -38.11 -15.48 4.11
CA GLN A 693 -38.39 -16.81 3.57
C GLN A 693 -38.94 -16.82 2.14
N SER A 694 -39.19 -15.66 1.53
CA SER A 694 -39.95 -15.56 0.27
C SER A 694 -39.26 -16.25 -0.91
N GLU A 695 -37.95 -16.11 -1.08
CA GLU A 695 -37.18 -16.84 -2.09
C GLU A 695 -37.13 -18.35 -1.81
N ASN A 696 -36.78 -18.73 -0.58
CA ASN A 696 -36.61 -20.13 -0.18
C ASN A 696 -37.89 -20.95 -0.32
N ARG A 697 -39.04 -20.31 -0.13
CA ARG A 697 -40.39 -20.91 -0.20
C ARG A 697 -41.16 -20.54 -1.46
N LYS A 698 -40.58 -19.75 -2.37
CA LYS A 698 -41.24 -19.20 -3.58
C LYS A 698 -42.60 -18.55 -3.28
N ILE A 699 -42.69 -17.81 -2.17
CA ILE A 699 -43.91 -17.10 -1.77
C ILE A 699 -44.27 -16.09 -2.87
N THR A 700 -45.53 -16.11 -3.29
CA THR A 700 -46.02 -15.31 -4.41
C THR A 700 -46.96 -14.20 -3.93
N ALA A 701 -46.99 -13.07 -4.64
CA ALA A 701 -47.93 -11.98 -4.37
C ALA A 701 -49.42 -12.41 -4.28
N PRO A 702 -49.95 -13.35 -5.11
CA PRO A 702 -51.31 -13.89 -4.94
C PRO A 702 -51.59 -14.47 -3.55
N GLU A 703 -50.66 -15.24 -2.98
CA GLU A 703 -50.83 -15.87 -1.66
C GLU A 703 -50.87 -14.80 -0.56
N ILE A 704 -50.04 -13.75 -0.69
CA ILE A 704 -50.06 -12.60 0.22
C ILE A 704 -51.37 -11.82 0.10
N VAL A 705 -51.90 -11.61 -1.12
CA VAL A 705 -53.21 -10.99 -1.34
C VAL A 705 -54.33 -11.82 -0.70
N GLU A 706 -54.29 -13.15 -0.82
CA GLU A 706 -55.26 -14.05 -0.20
C GLU A 706 -55.27 -13.89 1.33
N ILE A 707 -54.09 -13.85 1.96
CA ILE A 707 -53.99 -13.63 3.41
C ILE A 707 -54.55 -12.25 3.78
N ILE A 708 -54.18 -11.19 3.05
CA ILE A 708 -54.64 -9.81 3.34
C ILE A 708 -56.17 -9.67 3.20
N THR A 709 -56.78 -10.43 2.28
CA THR A 709 -58.22 -10.31 1.99
C THR A 709 -59.09 -11.27 2.80
N THR A 710 -58.51 -12.27 3.46
CA THR A 710 -59.26 -13.30 4.20
C THR A 710 -58.91 -13.40 5.69
N CYS A 711 -57.73 -12.93 6.13
CA CYS A 711 -57.24 -13.00 7.50
C CYS A 711 -57.09 -11.59 8.09
N PHE A 712 -57.77 -11.31 9.20
CA PHE A 712 -57.87 -9.94 9.72
C PHE A 712 -57.22 -9.75 11.10
N THR A 713 -57.24 -10.78 11.94
CA THR A 713 -56.61 -10.69 13.27
C THR A 713 -55.14 -11.12 13.22
N PRO A 714 -54.30 -10.63 14.16
CA PRO A 714 -52.91 -11.07 14.24
C PRO A 714 -52.73 -12.58 14.40
N GLU A 715 -53.68 -13.27 15.05
CA GLU A 715 -53.68 -14.73 15.22
C GLU A 715 -54.07 -15.45 13.92
N GLU A 716 -55.12 -15.00 13.21
CA GLU A 716 -55.49 -15.55 11.90
C GLU A 716 -54.37 -15.39 10.87
N VAL A 717 -53.75 -14.20 10.85
CA VAL A 717 -52.59 -13.89 10.01
C VAL A 717 -51.41 -14.77 10.40
N LYS A 718 -51.14 -14.94 11.71
CA LYS A 718 -50.10 -15.85 12.18
C LYS A 718 -50.34 -17.27 11.68
N ASP A 719 -51.54 -17.81 11.84
CA ASP A 719 -51.85 -19.17 11.41
C ASP A 719 -51.76 -19.33 9.88
N ALA A 720 -52.12 -18.30 9.13
CA ALA A 720 -52.00 -18.29 7.68
C ALA A 720 -50.54 -18.22 7.21
N ILE A 721 -49.73 -17.37 7.84
CA ILE A 721 -48.28 -17.27 7.59
C ILE A 721 -47.58 -18.56 8.04
N ASP A 722 -47.91 -19.09 9.22
CA ASP A 722 -47.36 -20.36 9.69
C ASP A 722 -47.72 -21.46 8.69
N LYS A 723 -48.93 -21.52 8.14
CA LYS A 723 -49.27 -22.46 7.04
C LYS A 723 -48.48 -22.19 5.76
N LEU A 724 -48.25 -20.93 5.40
CA LEU A 724 -47.45 -20.54 4.24
C LEU A 724 -45.97 -20.96 4.41
N LEU A 725 -45.44 -20.85 5.63
CA LEU A 725 -44.05 -21.16 5.97
C LEU A 725 -43.84 -22.64 6.36
N THR A 726 -44.87 -23.34 6.82
CA THR A 726 -44.87 -24.76 7.20
C THR A 726 -45.49 -25.67 6.16
N GLY A 727 -46.11 -25.12 5.12
CA GLY A 727 -46.71 -25.87 4.02
C GLY A 727 -45.72 -26.91 3.47
N ASP A 728 -46.25 -28.07 3.07
CA ASP A 728 -45.51 -29.24 2.57
C ASP A 728 -44.65 -28.96 1.30
N GLU A 729 -44.58 -27.70 0.86
CA GLU A 729 -43.65 -27.22 -0.15
C GLU A 729 -42.26 -27.03 0.47
N ARG A 730 -41.56 -28.15 0.47
CA ARG A 730 -40.12 -28.30 0.75
C ARG A 730 -39.34 -27.31 -0.10
N SER A 731 -38.30 -26.70 0.47
CA SER A 731 -37.43 -25.75 -0.24
C SER A 731 -37.00 -26.35 -1.58
N TYR A 732 -37.22 -25.62 -2.67
CA TYR A 732 -36.81 -26.06 -4.01
C TYR A 732 -35.30 -26.34 -4.08
N THR A 733 -34.50 -25.67 -3.25
CA THR A 733 -33.07 -25.95 -3.02
C THR A 733 -32.84 -27.41 -2.59
N ASP A 734 -33.63 -27.92 -1.64
CA ASP A 734 -33.55 -29.32 -1.21
C ASP A 734 -34.00 -30.28 -2.31
N ILE A 735 -35.02 -29.90 -3.09
CA ILE A 735 -35.49 -30.70 -4.23
C ILE A 735 -34.42 -30.75 -5.32
N TYR A 736 -33.73 -29.65 -5.62
CA TYR A 736 -32.62 -29.63 -6.57
C TYR A 736 -31.48 -30.53 -6.11
N ARG A 737 -31.09 -30.46 -4.83
CA ARG A 737 -30.09 -31.38 -4.25
C ARG A 737 -30.53 -32.84 -4.36
N ALA A 738 -31.81 -33.13 -4.11
CA ALA A 738 -32.38 -34.46 -4.21
C ALA A 738 -32.41 -34.96 -5.67
N ILE A 739 -32.74 -34.10 -6.63
CA ILE A 739 -32.67 -34.41 -8.08
C ILE A 739 -31.25 -34.77 -8.48
N ILE A 740 -30.25 -33.97 -8.10
CA ILE A 740 -28.85 -34.24 -8.41
C ILE A 740 -28.44 -35.60 -7.85
N LYS A 741 -28.68 -35.84 -6.55
CA LYS A 741 -28.30 -37.11 -5.91
C LYS A 741 -29.07 -38.31 -6.47
N ALA A 742 -30.34 -38.13 -6.83
CA ALA A 742 -31.12 -39.16 -7.51
C ALA A 742 -30.50 -39.50 -8.87
N LEU A 743 -30.06 -38.50 -9.63
CA LEU A 743 -29.35 -38.73 -10.90
C LEU A 743 -28.03 -39.49 -10.69
N GLU A 744 -27.28 -39.19 -9.62
CA GLU A 744 -26.05 -39.93 -9.24
C GLU A 744 -26.32 -41.39 -8.86
N SER A 745 -27.34 -41.61 -8.02
CA SER A 745 -27.74 -42.96 -7.62
C SER A 745 -28.17 -43.77 -8.83
N LEU A 746 -28.97 -43.18 -9.71
CA LEU A 746 -29.41 -43.83 -10.94
C LEU A 746 -28.25 -44.09 -11.91
N GLU A 747 -27.25 -43.21 -12.00
CA GLU A 747 -26.01 -43.45 -12.80
C GLU A 747 -25.27 -44.71 -12.34
N THR A 748 -25.16 -44.93 -11.03
CA THR A 748 -24.48 -46.13 -10.51
C THR A 748 -25.34 -47.40 -10.58
N ARG A 749 -26.66 -47.29 -10.42
CA ARG A 749 -27.57 -48.46 -10.32
C ARG A 749 -28.18 -48.88 -11.66
N LEU A 750 -28.42 -47.95 -12.57
CA LEU A 750 -29.09 -48.16 -13.85
C LEU A 750 -28.36 -47.38 -14.96
N PRO A 751 -27.11 -47.73 -15.30
CA PRO A 751 -26.31 -46.98 -16.27
C PRO A 751 -26.94 -46.93 -17.68
N ASP A 752 -27.64 -48.00 -18.09
CA ASP A 752 -28.18 -48.15 -19.44
C ASP A 752 -29.64 -47.71 -19.60
N SER A 753 -30.27 -47.15 -18.55
CA SER A 753 -31.68 -46.72 -18.61
C SER A 753 -31.82 -45.23 -18.91
N LEU A 754 -32.87 -44.87 -19.66
CA LEU A 754 -33.26 -43.47 -19.84
C LEU A 754 -33.73 -42.88 -18.50
N ARG A 755 -33.23 -41.69 -18.16
CA ARG A 755 -33.70 -40.94 -17.01
C ARG A 755 -35.03 -40.27 -17.37
N THR A 756 -36.07 -40.55 -16.60
CA THR A 756 -37.40 -39.98 -16.75
C THR A 756 -37.84 -39.29 -15.46
N LEU A 757 -38.85 -38.41 -15.56
CA LEU A 757 -39.54 -37.83 -14.42
C LEU A 757 -39.89 -38.91 -13.39
N ASP A 758 -40.53 -40.00 -13.83
CA ASP A 758 -40.94 -41.09 -12.95
C ASP A 758 -39.77 -41.78 -12.25
N SER A 759 -38.64 -41.98 -12.95
CA SER A 759 -37.45 -42.60 -12.34
C SER A 759 -36.83 -41.71 -11.27
N VAL A 760 -36.75 -40.40 -11.52
CA VAL A 760 -36.18 -39.43 -10.59
C VAL A 760 -37.14 -39.20 -9.41
N THR A 761 -38.43 -39.03 -9.65
CA THR A 761 -39.44 -38.91 -8.58
C THR A 761 -39.43 -40.13 -7.67
N THR A 762 -39.32 -41.34 -8.24
CA THR A 762 -39.27 -42.59 -7.47
C THR A 762 -37.99 -42.68 -6.63
N SER A 763 -36.83 -42.35 -7.23
CA SER A 763 -35.56 -42.30 -6.52
C SER A 763 -35.60 -41.29 -5.37
N ILE A 764 -36.15 -40.09 -5.60
CA ILE A 764 -36.27 -39.05 -4.58
C ILE A 764 -37.18 -39.52 -3.43
N SER A 765 -38.36 -40.06 -3.76
CA SER A 765 -39.32 -40.54 -2.75
C SER A 765 -38.78 -41.69 -1.90
N TYR A 766 -37.96 -42.57 -2.48
CA TYR A 766 -37.41 -43.74 -1.80
C TYR A 766 -36.12 -43.44 -1.01
N GLU A 767 -35.21 -42.66 -1.57
CA GLU A 767 -33.86 -42.46 -1.01
C GLU A 767 -33.79 -41.37 0.06
N PHE A 768 -34.78 -40.50 0.12
CA PHE A 768 -34.77 -39.34 1.00
C PHE A 768 -35.99 -39.34 1.91
N SER A 769 -35.76 -39.58 3.19
CA SER A 769 -36.81 -39.66 4.22
C SER A 769 -37.64 -38.38 4.37
N ASN A 770 -37.10 -37.24 3.94
CA ASN A 770 -37.81 -35.96 3.90
C ASN A 770 -38.71 -35.80 2.66
N PHE A 771 -38.68 -36.71 1.68
CA PHE A 771 -39.44 -36.61 0.42
C PHE A 771 -40.54 -37.68 0.20
N VAL A 772 -41.00 -38.37 1.26
CA VAL A 772 -41.97 -39.49 1.18
C VAL A 772 -43.24 -39.15 0.38
N ASN A 773 -43.76 -37.92 0.50
CA ASN A 773 -44.98 -37.44 -0.19
C ASN A 773 -44.70 -36.43 -1.33
N ILE A 774 -43.54 -36.47 -1.99
CA ILE A 774 -43.25 -35.52 -3.08
C ILE A 774 -44.19 -35.72 -4.27
N SER A 775 -44.79 -34.63 -4.79
CA SER A 775 -45.67 -34.72 -5.95
C SER A 775 -44.87 -34.73 -7.27
N LYS A 776 -45.41 -35.39 -8.30
CA LYS A 776 -44.81 -35.35 -9.65
C LYS A 776 -44.72 -33.94 -10.21
N VAL A 777 -45.69 -33.08 -9.89
CA VAL A 777 -45.72 -31.67 -10.34
C VAL A 777 -44.56 -30.88 -9.74
N GLN A 778 -44.24 -31.10 -8.46
CA GLN A 778 -43.10 -30.46 -7.79
C GLN A 778 -41.77 -30.88 -8.44
N VAL A 779 -41.58 -32.18 -8.72
CA VAL A 779 -40.37 -32.67 -9.37
C VAL A 779 -40.28 -32.19 -10.83
N ASP A 780 -41.40 -32.13 -11.55
CA ASP A 780 -41.46 -31.62 -12.92
C ASP A 780 -41.06 -30.14 -13.02
N ASN A 781 -41.61 -29.29 -12.15
CA ASN A 781 -41.22 -27.89 -12.06
C ASN A 781 -39.76 -27.73 -11.67
N ALA A 782 -39.29 -28.49 -10.68
CA ALA A 782 -37.90 -28.44 -10.25
C ALA A 782 -36.93 -28.93 -11.34
N LEU A 783 -37.31 -29.92 -12.16
CA LEU A 783 -36.50 -30.38 -13.30
C LEU A 783 -36.44 -29.35 -14.42
N LYS A 784 -37.51 -28.61 -14.68
CA LYS A 784 -37.49 -27.47 -15.61
C LYS A 784 -36.53 -26.39 -15.13
N ASP A 785 -36.58 -26.06 -13.84
CA ASP A 785 -35.68 -25.10 -13.21
C ASP A 785 -34.22 -25.58 -13.31
N VAL A 786 -33.95 -26.82 -12.91
CA VAL A 786 -32.61 -27.43 -13.03
C VAL A 786 -32.12 -27.41 -14.48
N ALA A 787 -32.96 -27.77 -15.46
CA ALA A 787 -32.59 -27.73 -16.87
C ALA A 787 -32.21 -26.31 -17.31
N HIS A 788 -32.99 -25.31 -16.91
CA HIS A 788 -32.73 -23.91 -17.22
C HIS A 788 -31.43 -23.39 -16.56
N ILE A 789 -31.30 -23.58 -15.24
CA ILE A 789 -30.15 -23.13 -14.43
C ILE A 789 -28.87 -23.81 -14.90
N SER A 790 -28.94 -25.08 -15.31
CA SER A 790 -27.79 -25.86 -15.78
C SER A 790 -27.13 -25.31 -17.06
N LYS A 791 -27.76 -24.33 -17.74
CA LYS A 791 -27.26 -23.72 -18.99
C LYS A 791 -26.85 -24.77 -20.02
N GLY A 792 -27.71 -25.77 -20.20
CA GLY A 792 -27.53 -26.85 -21.18
C GLY A 792 -26.71 -28.06 -20.71
N ALA A 793 -26.33 -28.15 -19.42
CA ALA A 793 -25.77 -29.39 -18.89
C ALA A 793 -26.83 -30.49 -18.72
N LEU A 794 -28.09 -30.10 -18.50
CA LEU A 794 -29.24 -30.99 -18.46
C LEU A 794 -30.33 -30.46 -19.41
N THR A 795 -30.90 -31.35 -20.21
CA THR A 795 -32.09 -31.07 -21.02
C THR A 795 -33.28 -31.84 -20.48
N TYR A 796 -34.40 -31.17 -20.29
CA TYR A 796 -35.66 -31.77 -19.85
C TYR A 796 -36.77 -31.51 -20.87
N ARG A 797 -37.28 -32.55 -21.53
CA ARG A 797 -38.37 -32.48 -22.54
C ARG A 797 -39.23 -33.73 -22.50
N ASP A 798 -40.55 -33.54 -22.57
CA ASP A 798 -41.55 -34.61 -22.62
C ASP A 798 -41.36 -35.68 -21.53
N GLY A 799 -40.98 -35.26 -20.31
CA GLY A 799 -40.73 -36.15 -19.18
C GLY A 799 -39.38 -36.89 -19.22
N ASN A 800 -38.55 -36.67 -20.23
CA ASN A 800 -37.22 -37.27 -20.36
C ASN A 800 -36.11 -36.30 -19.94
N ILE A 801 -35.10 -36.84 -19.26
CA ILE A 801 -33.96 -36.10 -18.73
C ILE A 801 -32.70 -36.58 -19.44
N ILE A 802 -32.00 -35.68 -20.11
CA ILE A 802 -30.77 -35.96 -20.84
C ILE A 802 -29.63 -35.15 -20.21
N LEU A 803 -28.63 -35.86 -19.70
CA LEU A 803 -27.39 -35.26 -19.22
C LEU A 803 -26.42 -35.10 -20.40
N LEU A 804 -25.95 -33.87 -20.61
CA LEU A 804 -24.99 -33.53 -21.68
C LEU A 804 -23.57 -33.29 -21.12
N THR A 805 -23.42 -33.31 -19.79
CA THR A 805 -22.15 -33.20 -19.07
C THR A 805 -22.08 -34.25 -17.95
N SER A 806 -20.96 -34.34 -17.25
CA SER A 806 -20.89 -35.13 -16.01
C SER A 806 -21.79 -34.54 -14.92
N ILE A 807 -22.20 -35.37 -13.96
CA ILE A 807 -23.01 -34.90 -12.82
C ILE A 807 -22.22 -33.92 -11.95
N GLU A 808 -20.89 -34.05 -11.88
CA GLU A 808 -20.05 -33.07 -11.16
C GLU A 808 -20.06 -31.69 -11.82
N GLU A 809 -20.04 -31.62 -13.16
CA GLU A 809 -20.20 -30.34 -13.88
C GLU A 809 -21.62 -29.79 -13.69
N LEU A 810 -22.64 -30.65 -13.67
CA LEU A 810 -24.02 -30.26 -13.38
C LEU A 810 -24.15 -29.66 -11.97
N LYS A 811 -23.56 -30.29 -10.95
CA LYS A 811 -23.48 -29.76 -9.57
C LYS A 811 -22.79 -28.41 -9.54
N GLN A 812 -21.67 -28.25 -10.26
CA GLN A 812 -20.93 -26.99 -10.31
C GLN A 812 -21.77 -25.85 -10.88
N ARG A 813 -22.60 -26.12 -11.90
CA ARG A 813 -23.48 -25.11 -12.51
C ARG A 813 -24.70 -24.78 -11.65
N LEU A 814 -25.16 -25.74 -10.86
CA LEU A 814 -26.29 -25.57 -9.96
C LEU A 814 -25.88 -25.04 -8.58
N SER A 815 -24.58 -24.83 -8.34
CA SER A 815 -24.03 -24.57 -7.00
C SER A 815 -24.64 -23.37 -6.29
N SER A 816 -25.00 -22.31 -7.04
CA SER A 816 -25.66 -21.12 -6.50
C SER A 816 -27.11 -21.33 -6.06
N HIS A 817 -27.72 -22.45 -6.47
CA HIS A 817 -29.11 -22.82 -6.15
C HIS A 817 -29.19 -24.10 -5.30
N THR A 818 -28.05 -24.66 -4.89
CA THR A 818 -27.97 -25.90 -4.09
C THR A 818 -27.17 -25.75 -2.81
N ASP A 819 -26.73 -24.54 -2.43
CA ASP A 819 -25.85 -24.25 -1.27
C ASP A 819 -24.58 -25.12 -1.19
N THR A 820 -24.17 -25.71 -2.32
CA THR A 820 -22.95 -26.50 -2.38
C THR A 820 -21.81 -25.55 -2.66
N THR A 821 -20.90 -25.41 -1.69
CA THR A 821 -19.67 -24.62 -1.87
C THR A 821 -18.90 -25.13 -3.09
N GLN A 822 -18.57 -24.24 -4.03
CA GLN A 822 -17.77 -24.62 -5.18
C GLN A 822 -16.37 -25.03 -4.70
N PRO A 823 -15.88 -26.26 -4.99
CA PRO A 823 -14.45 -26.48 -4.97
C PRO A 823 -13.84 -25.68 -6.12
N SER A 824 -13.05 -24.66 -5.80
CA SER A 824 -12.37 -23.85 -6.80
C SER A 824 -11.56 -24.75 -7.75
N ARG A 825 -11.43 -24.37 -9.02
CA ARG A 825 -10.32 -24.82 -9.86
C ARG A 825 -9.03 -24.15 -9.37
N ARG A 826 -8.48 -24.65 -8.25
CA ARG A 826 -7.22 -24.23 -7.59
C ARG A 826 -7.16 -22.72 -7.22
N ASN A 827 -7.46 -22.35 -5.97
CA ASN A 827 -7.31 -20.93 -5.56
C ASN A 827 -5.85 -20.44 -5.70
N GLY A 828 -5.71 -19.25 -6.28
CA GLY A 828 -4.47 -18.51 -6.50
C GLY A 828 -3.78 -18.08 -5.20
N LYS A 829 -3.15 -16.90 -5.20
CA LYS A 829 -2.49 -16.36 -4.01
C LYS A 829 -3.46 -15.96 -2.89
N PHE A 830 -4.72 -15.71 -3.23
CA PHE A 830 -5.81 -15.37 -2.32
C PHE A 830 -6.50 -16.67 -1.89
N LYS A 831 -6.39 -17.02 -0.61
CA LYS A 831 -6.90 -18.28 -0.07
C LYS A 831 -7.02 -18.29 1.45
#